data_AF-A0A2N7RXA8-F1
#
_entry.id   AF-A0A2N7RXA8-F1
#
_cell.length_a   1.000
_cell.length_b   1.000
_cell.length_c   1.000
_cell.angle_alpha   90.00
_cell.angle_beta   90.00
_cell.angle_gamma   90.00
#
_symmetry.space_group_name_H-M   'P 1'
#
loop_
_entity.id
_entity.type
_entity.pdbx_description
1 polymer ?
#
loop_
_entity_poly.entity_id
_entity_poly.type
_entity_poly.pdbx_seq_one_letter_code
_entity_poly.pdbx_strand_id
1 'polypeptide(L)'
;MDGWSTSLLTEELDTLLAGGRLPESPDDGVSPVAGPVGNQFRAAGSGAAQRVCRLRRATTLAALTRRAQGTVRATAYLQAPSAAQLSAAALRASGHTLADAAQAAWATVLAAATGTADVALGATRSGRDAEVPGIDEMIGMFITTAPVRLQPRPEAPSAELLDEARRQNTALARAAHLGMGRIKSVLGAEPFDTLLVVENYPQRGETAVSGLEVTALGGQDGTNYPVCLTLTPGEELALEVELAGGDPLVAAALAQAVRTALAALAGGTQPQPEQLGLEIVTARLAEAARAEADLAEPASLDPEKSSIAQPAVAEDTRTALAAQAVAEVLQLDSVDPSRDIFALGADSMAVIALIGALRARGLVVSLGEIYRNPTAAGLAAAAAEAAPTRSAELAADGTLADTPALAWYRGLLDRTGADGRGFQQLRVLNVPAGVQAASLQRALTILAERHPALRLRVDGTGAEVLPGAKLPLTTLAADCGERLFFEALRTACLELDERTGRVAAAVYRPAESGYGVLALAVHHVAVDIYSWRLLTDDLRRLVEDTHDTPDTRALPAACANLRAWAAASHQAALALAADRALADRWLSVLDPGDLAQVRYSDSRQLGTLADTREVVHTLDAETTRGLLALGEGCGMDTVLHAAVAGTLADGTCVLLEAEGHGRPAGTRFNDARDTVEVGSTVGWFTATWPLSLSAAASGGTQASAPQAWLRAARAASAALPTDTASYGMLRHLAGSAGEKLAAAEDAAGAQLLVNYLGRDAVADGEWQPAEDAAALESELGLHRALPATHPVELNAYVTDAADGPHLVLRWQLAAANAAGRGLPQAVRAALAGLSGMDPLAAGTAGALHDVVGLGTAETSRLLAERPAAQGVWPLTGVQQAMAVHAAAAPHDTYLSLAGLELFGPVDPATLRKAVAALAAVHPQLRSTVYWPDHGAPVFVPLAGLAPQVAVRRSHGLDPEARQQLAEEVRAEHMARGFDVEAGPLLRLELVDFGAHPETGEPHSQLILANHHLLLDGWSIPPLVDELFEHYARAAGGAEVPQPVAPAGSGYDAFARSLAARDDQARVAEWRRVLAP
;
A
#
# COMPACT_ATOMS: atom_id res chain seq x y z
N MET A 1 -18.02 -18.68 12.74
CA MET A 1 -18.70 -19.74 11.98
C MET A 1 -19.72 -19.08 11.08
N ASP A 2 -20.05 -19.69 9.95
CA ASP A 2 -21.03 -19.16 9.01
C ASP A 2 -22.49 -19.44 9.47
N GLY A 3 -23.43 -18.66 8.92
CA GLY A 3 -24.85 -18.77 9.27
C GLY A 3 -25.45 -20.14 8.92
N TRP A 4 -24.97 -20.78 7.85
CA TRP A 4 -25.50 -22.04 7.34
C TRP A 4 -25.26 -23.21 8.32
N SER A 5 -24.04 -23.30 8.86
CA SER A 5 -23.70 -24.24 9.94
C SER A 5 -24.51 -23.98 11.20
N THR A 6 -24.87 -22.71 11.45
CA THR A 6 -25.62 -22.30 12.65
C THR A 6 -27.09 -22.66 12.53
N SER A 7 -27.72 -22.53 11.35
CA SER A 7 -29.11 -22.92 11.10
C SER A 7 -29.34 -24.42 11.30
N LEU A 8 -28.49 -25.27 10.69
CA LEU A 8 -28.56 -26.73 10.85
C LEU A 8 -28.43 -27.15 12.31
N LEU A 9 -27.43 -26.64 13.02
CA LEU A 9 -27.27 -26.93 14.45
C LEU A 9 -28.44 -26.42 15.29
N THR A 10 -29.11 -25.33 14.90
CA THR A 10 -30.28 -24.81 15.62
C THR A 10 -31.50 -25.70 15.43
N GLU A 11 -31.80 -26.17 14.21
CA GLU A 11 -32.90 -27.14 13.98
C GLU A 11 -32.65 -28.48 14.68
N GLU A 12 -31.41 -28.97 14.72
CA GLU A 12 -31.06 -30.18 15.46
C GLU A 12 -31.16 -29.99 16.99
N LEU A 13 -30.71 -28.84 17.52
CA LEU A 13 -30.87 -28.51 18.94
C LEU A 13 -32.34 -28.34 19.33
N ASP A 14 -33.16 -27.61 18.56
CA ASP A 14 -34.58 -27.45 18.85
C ASP A 14 -35.32 -28.80 18.79
N THR A 15 -34.96 -29.67 17.85
CA THR A 15 -35.49 -31.04 17.78
C THR A 15 -35.15 -31.85 19.04
N LEU A 16 -33.93 -31.75 19.56
CA LEU A 16 -33.49 -32.44 20.77
C LEU A 16 -34.06 -31.81 22.05
N LEU A 17 -34.17 -30.48 22.12
CA LEU A 17 -34.76 -29.73 23.24
C LEU A 17 -36.28 -29.95 23.35
N ALA A 18 -36.96 -30.16 22.22
CA ALA A 18 -38.36 -30.61 22.18
C ALA A 18 -38.53 -32.10 22.57
N GLY A 19 -37.44 -32.82 22.88
CA GLY A 19 -37.46 -34.25 23.24
C GLY A 19 -37.60 -35.21 22.07
N GLY A 20 -37.42 -34.73 20.84
CA GLY A 20 -37.33 -35.56 19.64
C GLY A 20 -36.01 -36.36 19.58
N ARG A 21 -35.93 -37.27 18.60
CA ARG A 21 -34.69 -37.94 18.21
C ARG A 21 -34.40 -37.63 16.75
N LEU A 22 -33.14 -37.32 16.47
CA LEU A 22 -32.64 -37.21 15.09
C LEU A 22 -32.68 -38.60 14.42
N PRO A 23 -32.93 -38.67 13.09
CA PRO A 23 -33.01 -39.93 12.38
C PRO A 23 -31.64 -40.60 12.21
N GLU A 24 -31.56 -41.91 12.42
CA GLU A 24 -30.37 -42.70 12.10
C GLU A 24 -30.24 -42.86 10.58
N SER A 25 -29.06 -42.54 10.03
CA SER A 25 -28.79 -42.67 8.59
C SER A 25 -28.64 -44.15 8.19
N PRO A 26 -29.25 -44.62 7.08
CA PRO A 26 -29.08 -45.99 6.63
C PRO A 26 -27.67 -46.27 6.08
N ASP A 27 -27.04 -47.36 6.55
CA ASP A 27 -25.92 -47.99 5.85
C ASP A 27 -26.41 -48.62 4.53
N ASP A 28 -25.87 -48.16 3.39
CA ASP A 28 -25.60 -49.03 2.24
C ASP A 28 -24.50 -48.39 1.37
N GLY A 29 -23.36 -49.08 1.23
CA GLY A 29 -22.09 -48.43 0.90
C GLY A 29 -21.52 -48.72 -0.50
N VAL A 30 -20.91 -47.70 -1.10
CA VAL A 30 -19.90 -47.86 -2.17
C VAL A 30 -18.67 -47.02 -1.82
N SER A 31 -17.49 -47.63 -1.94
CA SER A 31 -16.15 -47.07 -1.65
C SER A 31 -15.28 -47.20 -2.92
N PRO A 32 -14.00 -46.76 -3.00
CA PRO A 32 -13.18 -46.07 -2.00
C PRO A 32 -12.23 -44.95 -2.53
N VAL A 33 -12.15 -43.80 -1.85
CA VAL A 33 -10.90 -43.00 -1.76
C VAL A 33 -10.80 -42.27 -0.40
N ALA A 34 -10.62 -43.01 0.69
CA ALA A 34 -10.27 -42.42 1.99
C ALA A 34 -9.54 -43.40 2.92
N GLY A 35 -8.39 -43.01 3.44
CA GLY A 35 -7.72 -43.67 4.56
C GLY A 35 -6.20 -43.42 4.62
N PRO A 36 -5.54 -43.66 5.77
CA PRO A 36 -6.10 -44.07 7.06
C PRO A 36 -5.73 -43.10 8.21
N VAL A 37 -6.57 -42.10 8.49
CA VAL A 37 -6.41 -41.21 9.65
C VAL A 37 -7.60 -41.42 10.60
N GLY A 38 -7.35 -42.05 11.76
CA GLY A 38 -8.37 -42.27 12.80
C GLY A 38 -7.91 -43.13 13.98
N ASN A 39 -7.29 -44.28 13.73
CA ASN A 39 -7.04 -45.31 14.75
C ASN A 39 -5.72 -45.18 15.56
N GLN A 40 -5.19 -43.96 15.76
CA GLN A 40 -4.03 -43.72 16.65
C GLN A 40 -4.30 -42.81 17.85
N PHE A 41 -5.40 -42.04 17.87
CA PHE A 41 -5.64 -41.01 18.91
C PHE A 41 -6.43 -41.46 20.16
N ARG A 42 -6.49 -42.76 20.47
CA ARG A 42 -7.14 -43.29 21.69
C ARG A 42 -6.22 -44.01 22.69
N ALA A 43 -4.89 -43.95 22.51
CA ALA A 43 -3.93 -44.71 23.35
C ALA A 43 -2.82 -43.88 24.03
N ALA A 44 -2.82 -42.54 23.92
CA ALA A 44 -1.78 -41.66 24.47
C ALA A 44 -2.28 -40.73 25.61
N GLY A 45 -3.45 -41.00 26.17
CA GLY A 45 -4.16 -40.15 27.13
C GLY A 45 -3.62 -40.16 28.56
N SER A 46 -2.33 -39.90 28.79
CA SER A 46 -1.79 -39.37 30.06
C SER A 46 -0.28 -39.09 29.98
N GLY A 47 0.15 -37.90 30.41
CA GLY A 47 1.54 -37.61 30.81
C GLY A 47 2.46 -36.86 29.83
N ALA A 48 2.19 -36.86 28.51
CA ALA A 48 3.16 -36.33 27.53
C ALA A 48 2.87 -34.91 26.97
N ALA A 49 1.60 -34.51 26.87
CA ALA A 49 1.19 -33.31 26.11
C ALA A 49 1.05 -31.99 26.91
N GLN A 50 1.16 -32.02 28.24
CA GLN A 50 0.97 -30.83 29.11
C GLN A 50 2.25 -29.98 29.27
N ARG A 51 2.90 -29.62 28.16
CA ARG A 51 3.99 -28.61 28.10
C ARG A 51 3.81 -27.68 26.90
N VAL A 52 2.73 -26.91 26.93
CA VAL A 52 2.53 -25.70 26.13
C VAL A 52 2.71 -24.49 27.05
N CYS A 53 3.21 -23.39 26.52
CA CYS A 53 3.65 -22.20 27.25
C CYS A 53 2.65 -21.71 28.32
N ARG A 54 3.04 -21.78 29.59
CA ARG A 54 2.35 -21.11 30.71
C ARG A 54 3.31 -20.17 31.42
N LEU A 55 3.04 -18.87 31.35
CA LEU A 55 3.34 -17.96 32.45
C LEU A 55 2.69 -18.55 33.72
N ARG A 56 3.45 -18.67 34.82
CA ARG A 56 2.96 -19.46 35.98
C ARG A 56 1.81 -18.79 36.73
N ARG A 57 1.73 -17.45 36.69
CA ARG A 57 0.62 -16.57 37.08
C ARG A 57 0.76 -15.25 36.28
N ALA A 58 -0.31 -14.47 36.20
CA ALA A 58 -0.22 -13.07 35.77
C ALA A 58 0.47 -12.22 36.85
N THR A 59 1.09 -11.11 36.45
CA THR A 59 1.73 -10.16 37.39
C THR A 59 0.77 -8.99 37.66
N THR A 60 0.09 -9.02 38.80
CA THR A 60 -1.04 -8.13 39.08
C THR A 60 -0.88 -7.31 40.37
N LEU A 61 -1.09 -6.00 40.27
CA LEU A 61 -1.18 -5.04 41.39
C LEU A 61 -2.59 -4.42 41.54
N ALA A 62 -3.59 -4.80 40.73
CA ALA A 62 -4.96 -4.26 40.79
C ALA A 62 -5.58 -4.26 42.20
N ALA A 63 -5.22 -5.25 43.02
CA ALA A 63 -5.57 -5.38 44.43
C ALA A 63 -5.19 -4.16 45.31
N LEU A 64 -4.25 -3.32 44.88
CA LEU A 64 -3.88 -2.06 45.56
C LEU A 64 -4.87 -0.92 45.28
N THR A 65 -5.83 -1.10 44.37
CA THR A 65 -6.58 0.00 43.77
C THR A 65 -8.08 0.01 44.04
N ARG A 66 -8.69 1.19 43.93
CA ARG A 66 -10.13 1.44 44.05
C ARG A 66 -10.57 2.50 43.03
N ARG A 67 -10.72 2.08 41.77
CA ARG A 67 -11.04 2.90 40.58
C ARG A 67 -12.20 3.92 40.75
N ALA A 68 -13.11 3.72 41.69
CA ALA A 68 -14.19 4.65 42.01
C ALA A 68 -13.77 5.89 42.85
N GLN A 69 -12.47 6.10 43.13
CA GLN A 69 -11.99 7.14 44.07
C GLN A 69 -11.03 8.17 43.43
N GLY A 70 -11.02 8.33 42.11
CA GLY A 70 -10.11 9.23 41.37
C GLY A 70 -8.68 8.68 41.28
N THR A 71 -7.73 9.43 40.73
CA THR A 71 -6.32 9.01 40.62
C THR A 71 -5.45 9.60 41.73
N VAL A 72 -4.49 8.82 42.24
CA VAL A 72 -3.54 9.24 43.28
C VAL A 72 -2.13 9.21 42.71
N ARG A 73 -1.38 10.31 42.84
CA ARG A 73 -0.02 10.49 42.28
C ARG A 73 1.03 10.57 43.39
N ALA A 74 2.23 10.07 43.12
CA ALA A 74 3.42 10.32 43.94
C ALA A 74 4.68 10.39 43.07
N THR A 75 5.38 11.51 43.15
CA THR A 75 6.60 11.79 42.37
C THR A 75 7.85 11.62 43.24
N ALA A 76 8.92 11.06 42.67
CA ALA A 76 10.24 10.94 43.26
C ALA A 76 11.32 11.32 42.23
N TYR A 77 12.46 11.81 42.70
CA TYR A 77 13.53 12.29 41.83
C TYR A 77 14.84 11.55 42.12
N LEU A 78 15.51 11.07 41.08
CA LEU A 78 16.85 10.48 41.19
C LEU A 78 17.90 11.56 40.92
N GLN A 79 18.78 11.73 41.90
CA GLN A 79 19.81 12.77 41.98
C GLN A 79 21.15 12.31 41.35
N ALA A 80 22.05 13.27 41.09
CA ALA A 80 23.44 12.97 40.77
C ALA A 80 24.18 12.35 41.98
N PRO A 81 25.14 11.42 41.78
CA PRO A 81 25.69 10.96 40.50
C PRO A 81 24.88 9.84 39.83
N SER A 82 23.92 9.22 40.50
CA SER A 82 23.18 8.07 39.94
C SER A 82 22.37 8.43 38.69
N ALA A 83 21.80 9.63 38.63
CA ALA A 83 21.19 10.16 37.41
C ALA A 83 22.19 10.27 36.23
N ALA A 84 23.44 10.67 36.51
CA ALA A 84 24.49 10.74 35.48
C ALA A 84 24.95 9.35 35.01
N GLN A 85 24.93 8.34 35.89
CA GLN A 85 25.19 6.94 35.53
C GLN A 85 24.05 6.32 34.70
N LEU A 86 22.82 6.81 34.84
CA LEU A 86 21.67 6.46 34.00
C LEU A 86 21.43 7.46 32.84
N SER A 87 22.37 8.39 32.60
CA SER A 87 22.27 9.32 31.47
C SER A 87 22.32 8.56 30.14
N ALA A 88 21.70 9.14 29.11
CA ALA A 88 21.73 8.57 27.76
C ALA A 88 23.17 8.32 27.24
N ALA A 89 24.16 9.12 27.66
CA ALA A 89 25.56 8.91 27.31
C ALA A 89 26.18 7.70 28.02
N ALA A 90 25.96 7.55 29.34
CA ALA A 90 26.49 6.44 30.12
C ALA A 90 25.84 5.10 29.72
N LEU A 91 24.52 5.08 29.53
CA LEU A 91 23.80 3.88 29.09
C LEU A 91 24.22 3.46 27.68
N ARG A 92 24.32 4.39 26.71
CA ARG A 92 24.86 4.11 25.37
C ARG A 92 26.28 3.53 25.41
N ALA A 93 27.16 4.02 26.29
CA ALA A 93 28.52 3.48 26.44
C ALA A 93 28.55 2.03 26.95
N SER A 94 27.49 1.59 27.65
CA SER A 94 27.27 0.18 28.03
C SER A 94 26.44 -0.63 27.03
N GLY A 95 25.91 0.02 25.98
CA GLY A 95 25.01 -0.58 24.99
C GLY A 95 23.55 -0.73 25.41
N HIS A 96 23.08 -0.01 26.44
CA HIS A 96 21.72 -0.06 26.98
C HIS A 96 20.97 1.28 26.80
N THR A 97 19.68 1.26 27.07
CA THR A 97 18.78 2.43 27.04
C THR A 97 18.16 2.72 28.42
N LEU A 98 17.58 3.91 28.58
CA LEU A 98 16.81 4.25 29.79
C LEU A 98 15.59 3.34 29.96
N ALA A 99 14.99 2.87 28.87
CA ALA A 99 13.89 1.91 28.89
C ALA A 99 14.33 0.54 29.45
N ASP A 100 15.52 0.04 29.08
CA ASP A 100 16.05 -1.22 29.63
C ASP A 100 16.26 -1.11 31.14
N ALA A 101 16.81 0.02 31.62
CA ALA A 101 17.01 0.29 33.04
C ALA A 101 15.69 0.46 33.82
N ALA A 102 14.71 1.15 33.24
CA ALA A 102 13.39 1.35 33.85
C ALA A 102 12.59 0.03 33.94
N GLN A 103 12.60 -0.77 32.87
CA GLN A 103 11.95 -2.09 32.85
C GLN A 103 12.62 -3.05 33.83
N ALA A 104 13.96 -3.07 33.90
CA ALA A 104 14.69 -3.85 34.88
C ALA A 104 14.33 -3.45 36.32
N ALA A 105 14.34 -2.16 36.63
CA ALA A 105 13.99 -1.63 37.96
C ALA A 105 12.54 -1.98 38.35
N TRP A 106 11.58 -1.76 37.44
CA TRP A 106 10.17 -2.06 37.70
C TRP A 106 9.94 -3.57 37.86
N ALA A 107 10.59 -4.41 37.05
CA ALA A 107 10.55 -5.86 37.22
C ALA A 107 11.08 -6.29 38.60
N THR A 108 12.17 -5.71 39.10
CA THR A 108 12.67 -6.02 40.45
C THR A 108 11.67 -5.64 41.54
N VAL A 109 11.02 -4.48 41.42
CA VAL A 109 9.97 -4.04 42.36
C VAL A 109 8.73 -4.94 42.29
N LEU A 110 8.27 -5.32 41.09
CA LEU A 110 7.17 -6.26 40.90
C LEU A 110 7.49 -7.64 41.50
N ALA A 111 8.70 -8.15 41.28
CA ALA A 111 9.12 -9.46 41.78
C ALA A 111 9.16 -9.50 43.32
N ALA A 112 9.62 -8.42 43.95
CA ALA A 112 9.60 -8.28 45.41
C ALA A 112 8.19 -8.08 45.98
N ALA A 113 7.33 -7.29 45.31
CA ALA A 113 5.96 -7.03 45.75
C ALA A 113 5.04 -8.25 45.63
N THR A 114 5.19 -9.04 44.57
CA THR A 114 4.34 -10.22 44.27
C THR A 114 4.92 -11.54 44.78
N GLY A 115 6.21 -11.58 45.12
CA GLY A 115 6.93 -12.80 45.48
C GLY A 115 7.21 -13.75 44.31
N THR A 116 7.17 -13.28 43.05
CA THR A 116 7.44 -14.10 41.86
C THR A 116 8.73 -13.67 41.14
N ALA A 117 9.63 -14.63 40.89
CA ALA A 117 10.91 -14.38 40.21
C ALA A 117 10.83 -14.37 38.66
N ASP A 118 9.60 -14.33 38.12
CA ASP A 118 9.27 -14.33 36.69
C ASP A 118 8.04 -13.43 36.55
N VAL A 119 8.24 -12.23 36.02
CA VAL A 119 7.26 -11.14 36.02
C VAL A 119 7.06 -10.58 34.63
N ALA A 120 5.84 -10.10 34.37
CA ALA A 120 5.50 -9.35 33.16
C ALA A 120 5.02 -7.94 33.52
N LEU A 121 5.34 -6.97 32.67
CA LEU A 121 4.93 -5.58 32.77
C LEU A 121 4.60 -5.03 31.38
N GLY A 122 3.67 -4.08 31.29
CA GLY A 122 3.44 -3.35 30.05
C GLY A 122 4.50 -2.27 29.90
N ALA A 123 5.14 -2.19 28.75
CA ALA A 123 5.94 -1.03 28.36
C ALA A 123 5.33 -0.35 27.13
N THR A 124 5.27 0.97 27.13
CA THR A 124 5.00 1.71 25.89
C THR A 124 6.24 1.76 25.00
N ARG A 125 6.03 1.76 23.69
CA ARG A 125 7.03 1.99 22.64
C ARG A 125 6.51 3.09 21.73
N SER A 126 7.40 3.89 21.13
CA SER A 126 7.00 4.94 20.17
C SER A 126 6.25 4.41 18.96
N GLY A 127 6.54 3.18 18.50
CA GLY A 127 5.91 2.60 17.30
C GLY A 127 6.31 3.28 15.98
N ARG A 128 7.30 4.18 16.04
CA ARG A 128 7.93 4.85 14.89
C ARG A 128 9.06 4.01 14.27
N ASP A 129 9.27 2.81 14.80
CA ASP A 129 10.14 1.76 14.28
C ASP A 129 9.52 0.96 13.09
N ALA A 130 8.45 1.49 12.47
CA ALA A 130 7.81 0.93 11.29
C ALA A 130 8.28 1.60 9.98
N GLU A 131 8.44 0.82 8.91
CA GLU A 131 8.94 1.27 7.60
C GLU A 131 7.90 2.14 6.86
N VAL A 132 7.77 3.41 7.25
CA VAL A 132 6.91 4.41 6.61
C VAL A 132 7.72 5.72 6.45
N PRO A 133 7.81 6.32 5.24
CA PRO A 133 8.53 7.57 5.05
C PRO A 133 8.01 8.69 5.98
N GLY A 134 8.92 9.45 6.59
CA GLY A 134 8.60 10.58 7.47
C GLY A 134 8.01 10.22 8.84
N ILE A 135 7.95 8.94 9.23
CA ILE A 135 7.29 8.49 10.48
C ILE A 135 7.84 9.13 11.76
N ASP A 136 9.11 9.57 11.79
CA ASP A 136 9.70 10.26 12.94
C ASP A 136 9.07 11.64 13.19
N GLU A 137 8.69 12.36 12.13
CA GLU A 137 8.11 13.71 12.17
C GLU A 137 6.57 13.70 12.02
N MET A 138 6.00 12.58 11.56
CA MET A 138 4.57 12.44 11.28
C MET A 138 3.69 12.60 12.53
N ILE A 139 2.58 13.31 12.40
CA ILE A 139 1.62 13.57 13.48
C ILE A 139 0.57 12.45 13.51
N GLY A 140 0.40 11.76 14.64
CA GLY A 140 -0.53 10.63 14.74
C GLY A 140 -0.40 9.80 16.03
N MET A 141 -1.09 8.66 16.08
CA MET A 141 -1.00 7.70 17.19
C MET A 141 -0.18 6.47 16.75
N PHE A 142 1.12 6.47 17.02
CA PHE A 142 2.03 5.39 16.69
C PHE A 142 2.29 4.47 17.89
N ILE A 143 2.18 4.99 19.11
CA ILE A 143 2.51 4.27 20.35
C ILE A 143 1.82 2.91 20.44
N THR A 144 2.62 1.89 20.77
CA THR A 144 2.14 0.53 21.04
C THR A 144 2.57 0.05 22.42
N THR A 145 1.68 -0.67 23.12
CA THR A 145 1.97 -1.30 24.42
C THR A 145 2.37 -2.76 24.21
N ALA A 146 3.48 -3.18 24.82
CA ALA A 146 4.02 -4.54 24.72
C ALA A 146 4.22 -5.16 26.11
N PRO A 147 3.85 -6.44 26.35
CA PRO A 147 4.34 -7.17 27.51
C PRO A 147 5.85 -7.40 27.40
N VAL A 148 6.60 -6.84 28.34
CA VAL A 148 8.00 -7.17 28.61
C VAL A 148 8.00 -8.18 29.76
N ARG A 149 8.71 -9.30 29.61
CA ARG A 149 8.84 -10.34 30.64
C ARG A 149 10.28 -10.44 31.09
N LEU A 150 10.52 -10.37 32.41
CA LEU A 150 11.86 -10.35 33.00
C LEU A 150 11.95 -11.25 34.24
N GLN A 151 13.16 -11.69 34.55
CA GLN A 151 13.48 -12.54 35.71
C GLN A 151 14.59 -11.90 36.56
N PRO A 152 14.25 -11.00 37.50
CA PRO A 152 15.19 -10.44 38.46
C PRO A 152 15.84 -11.53 39.32
N ARG A 153 17.14 -11.37 39.60
CA ARG A 153 17.96 -12.30 40.37
C ARG A 153 18.89 -11.48 41.27
N PRO A 154 18.55 -11.22 42.54
CA PRO A 154 19.33 -10.35 43.43
C PRO A 154 20.82 -10.74 43.58
N GLU A 155 21.14 -12.04 43.47
CA GLU A 155 22.51 -12.57 43.51
C GLU A 155 23.33 -12.33 42.21
N ALA A 156 22.71 -11.82 41.14
CA ALA A 156 23.34 -11.63 39.83
C ALA A 156 23.71 -10.16 39.56
N PRO A 157 24.71 -9.88 38.71
CA PRO A 157 25.04 -8.52 38.28
C PRO A 157 23.84 -7.78 37.68
N SER A 158 23.79 -6.44 37.79
CA SER A 158 22.74 -5.65 37.13
C SER A 158 22.77 -5.81 35.60
N ALA A 159 23.98 -5.97 35.04
CA ALA A 159 24.21 -6.18 33.63
C ALA A 159 23.36 -7.31 33.05
N GLU A 160 23.23 -8.47 33.71
CA GLU A 160 22.44 -9.61 33.18
C GLU A 160 20.96 -9.27 32.96
N LEU A 161 20.37 -8.46 33.85
CA LEU A 161 18.97 -8.06 33.79
C LEU A 161 18.74 -6.93 32.77
N LEU A 162 19.70 -6.00 32.63
CA LEU A 162 19.70 -4.98 31.59
C LEU A 162 19.86 -5.61 30.20
N ASP A 163 20.70 -6.63 30.08
CA ASP A 163 20.89 -7.42 28.86
C ASP A 163 19.61 -8.21 28.49
N GLU A 164 18.88 -8.71 29.49
CA GLU A 164 17.59 -9.38 29.29
C GLU A 164 16.51 -8.40 28.82
N ALA A 165 16.38 -7.24 29.46
CA ALA A 165 15.49 -6.16 29.00
C ALA A 165 15.80 -5.74 27.56
N ARG A 166 17.08 -5.56 27.22
CA ARG A 166 17.54 -5.25 25.86
C ARG A 166 17.20 -6.35 24.85
N ARG A 167 17.37 -7.64 25.21
CA ARG A 167 16.96 -8.79 24.38
C ARG A 167 15.46 -8.79 24.13
N GLN A 168 14.66 -8.59 25.17
CA GLN A 168 13.20 -8.48 25.07
C GLN A 168 12.83 -7.31 24.15
N ASN A 169 13.29 -6.08 24.43
CA ASN A 169 13.01 -4.90 23.61
C ASN A 169 13.39 -5.07 22.13
N THR A 170 14.50 -5.77 21.84
CA THR A 170 14.93 -6.07 20.47
C THR A 170 14.02 -7.09 19.77
N ALA A 171 13.56 -8.11 20.48
CA ALA A 171 12.66 -9.12 19.91
C ALA A 171 11.22 -8.60 19.75
N LEU A 172 10.75 -7.81 20.71
CA LEU A 172 9.42 -7.19 20.72
C LEU A 172 9.24 -6.18 19.56
N ALA A 173 10.33 -5.55 19.10
CA ALA A 173 10.33 -4.70 17.90
C ALA A 173 9.80 -5.45 16.66
N ARG A 174 10.26 -6.69 16.47
CA ARG A 174 9.91 -7.53 15.30
C ARG A 174 8.48 -8.06 15.33
N ALA A 175 7.81 -7.96 16.47
CA ALA A 175 6.44 -8.42 16.70
C ALA A 175 5.45 -7.24 16.93
N ALA A 176 5.89 -6.00 16.74
CA ALA A 176 5.17 -4.79 17.13
C ALA A 176 3.77 -4.65 16.49
N HIS A 177 2.96 -3.78 17.11
CA HIS A 177 1.60 -3.41 16.70
C HIS A 177 0.55 -4.54 16.63
N LEU A 178 0.85 -5.76 17.08
CA LEU A 178 -0.19 -6.74 17.38
C LEU A 178 -0.96 -6.28 18.63
N GLY A 179 -2.27 -6.03 18.48
CA GLY A 179 -3.09 -5.47 19.57
C GLY A 179 -3.16 -6.37 20.81
N MET A 180 -3.26 -5.77 22.00
CA MET A 180 -3.24 -6.51 23.28
C MET A 180 -4.33 -7.59 23.37
N GLY A 181 -5.50 -7.38 22.74
CA GLY A 181 -6.55 -8.40 22.65
C GLY A 181 -6.12 -9.68 21.89
N ARG A 182 -5.33 -9.53 20.81
CA ARG A 182 -4.73 -10.67 20.09
C ARG A 182 -3.67 -11.35 20.97
N ILE A 183 -2.78 -10.59 21.61
CA ILE A 183 -1.77 -11.12 22.53
C ILE A 183 -2.44 -11.91 23.69
N LYS A 184 -3.47 -11.35 24.31
CA LYS A 184 -4.29 -12.01 25.35
C LYS A 184 -4.95 -13.30 24.85
N SER A 185 -5.49 -13.31 23.61
CA SER A 185 -6.05 -14.53 23.00
C SER A 185 -5.00 -15.63 22.72
N VAL A 186 -3.74 -15.24 22.52
CA VAL A 186 -2.60 -16.15 22.30
C VAL A 186 -2.05 -16.71 23.61
N LEU A 187 -2.10 -15.93 24.69
CA LEU A 187 -1.63 -16.32 26.03
C LEU A 187 -2.69 -17.01 26.89
N GLY A 188 -3.98 -16.86 26.55
CA GLY A 188 -5.12 -17.35 27.33
C GLY A 188 -5.44 -16.55 28.60
N ALA A 189 -4.61 -15.56 28.94
CA ALA A 189 -4.75 -14.67 30.07
C ALA A 189 -4.12 -13.30 29.78
N GLU A 190 -4.44 -12.30 30.60
CA GLU A 190 -3.76 -11.00 30.56
C GLU A 190 -2.47 -11.08 31.37
N PRO A 191 -1.28 -10.79 30.80
CA PRO A 191 -0.01 -11.09 31.46
C PRO A 191 0.35 -10.14 32.61
N PHE A 192 -0.11 -8.88 32.54
CA PHE A 192 0.22 -7.80 33.48
C PHE A 192 -0.98 -6.86 33.67
N ASP A 193 -0.99 -6.08 34.74
CA ASP A 193 -1.91 -4.93 34.92
C ASP A 193 -1.20 -3.59 35.24
N THR A 194 0.12 -3.53 35.08
CA THR A 194 0.93 -2.33 35.30
C THR A 194 1.54 -1.83 34.00
N LEU A 195 1.62 -0.50 33.83
CA LEU A 195 2.22 0.15 32.66
C LEU A 195 3.45 0.97 33.06
N LEU A 196 4.49 0.89 32.23
CA LEU A 196 5.70 1.69 32.29
C LEU A 196 5.78 2.56 31.03
N VAL A 197 5.93 3.87 31.25
CA VAL A 197 6.10 4.93 30.24
C VAL A 197 7.47 5.58 30.45
N VAL A 198 8.19 5.85 29.36
CA VAL A 198 9.47 6.58 29.39
C VAL A 198 9.41 7.74 28.39
N GLU A 199 9.29 8.96 28.90
CA GLU A 199 9.04 10.19 28.13
C GLU A 199 10.32 10.78 27.52
N ASN A 200 11.09 9.95 26.82
CA ASN A 200 12.33 10.37 26.16
C ASN A 200 12.06 10.97 24.76
N TYR A 201 11.06 11.86 24.65
CA TYR A 201 10.82 12.68 23.47
C TYR A 201 11.46 14.07 23.64
N PRO A 202 11.76 14.82 22.55
CA PRO A 202 12.36 16.15 22.67
C PRO A 202 11.41 17.12 23.38
N GLN A 203 11.85 17.69 24.50
CA GLN A 203 11.15 18.82 25.11
C GLN A 203 11.51 20.11 24.35
N ARG A 204 10.48 20.90 24.03
CA ARG A 204 10.59 22.13 23.24
C ARG A 204 11.13 23.26 24.10
N GLY A 205 12.31 23.78 23.76
CA GLY A 205 12.88 24.97 24.39
C GLY A 205 12.16 26.26 23.93
N GLU A 206 12.43 27.35 24.65
CA GLU A 206 11.99 28.71 24.30
C GLU A 206 12.23 28.99 22.81
N THR A 207 11.15 29.21 22.07
CA THR A 207 11.20 29.37 20.60
C THR A 207 10.29 30.50 20.15
N ALA A 208 10.90 31.53 19.55
CA ALA A 208 10.21 32.70 19.04
C ALA A 208 9.71 32.46 17.61
N VAL A 209 8.39 32.33 17.44
CA VAL A 209 7.73 32.15 16.14
C VAL A 209 6.93 33.41 15.81
N SER A 210 7.34 34.13 14.75
CA SER A 210 6.65 35.34 14.26
C SER A 210 6.41 36.47 15.29
N GLY A 211 7.23 36.53 16.35
CA GLY A 211 7.06 37.52 17.43
C GLY A 211 6.12 37.06 18.55
N LEU A 212 5.75 35.77 18.57
CA LEU A 212 5.26 35.07 19.75
C LEU A 212 6.42 34.25 20.35
N GLU A 213 6.69 34.39 21.63
CA GLU A 213 7.50 33.43 22.39
C GLU A 213 6.57 32.33 22.91
N VAL A 214 6.94 31.07 22.70
CA VAL A 214 6.07 29.90 22.97
C VAL A 214 6.82 28.88 23.83
N THR A 215 6.35 28.70 25.07
CA THR A 215 6.97 27.83 26.08
C THR A 215 6.02 26.69 26.44
N ALA A 216 6.51 25.45 26.43
CA ALA A 216 5.68 24.28 26.70
C ALA A 216 5.47 24.06 28.21
N LEU A 217 4.22 23.83 28.62
CA LEU A 217 3.84 23.41 29.97
C LEU A 217 3.51 21.92 30.00
N GLY A 218 3.75 21.30 31.15
CA GLY A 218 3.54 19.87 31.38
C GLY A 218 2.17 19.33 30.95
N GLY A 219 2.19 18.10 30.45
CA GLY A 219 1.02 17.34 30.06
C GLY A 219 0.23 16.79 31.25
N GLN A 220 -1.01 16.39 31.01
CA GLN A 220 -1.80 15.56 31.91
C GLN A 220 -2.59 14.54 31.09
N ASP A 221 -2.21 13.28 31.22
CA ASP A 221 -2.88 12.12 30.60
C ASP A 221 -3.72 11.35 31.64
N GLY A 222 -4.57 10.44 31.14
CA GLY A 222 -5.42 9.56 31.95
C GLY A 222 -4.93 8.10 31.99
N THR A 223 -5.03 7.45 33.15
CA THR A 223 -4.54 6.07 33.36
C THR A 223 -5.65 5.02 33.28
N ASN A 224 -5.59 4.12 32.30
CA ASN A 224 -6.46 2.94 32.26
C ASN A 224 -5.91 1.74 33.07
N TYR A 225 -4.60 1.70 33.34
CA TYR A 225 -3.96 0.66 34.16
C TYR A 225 -4.06 0.98 35.66
N PRO A 226 -4.29 -0.03 36.53
CA PRO A 226 -4.23 0.11 37.99
C PRO A 226 -2.99 0.84 38.53
N VAL A 227 -1.82 0.55 37.98
CA VAL A 227 -0.56 1.25 38.30
C VAL A 227 0.09 1.72 37.00
N CYS A 228 0.32 3.03 36.89
CA CYS A 228 1.18 3.61 35.86
C CYS A 228 2.48 4.09 36.49
N LEU A 229 3.59 3.95 35.77
CA LEU A 229 4.92 4.38 36.17
C LEU A 229 5.53 5.19 35.02
N THR A 230 5.73 6.49 35.23
CA THR A 230 6.25 7.40 34.20
C THR A 230 7.65 7.87 34.59
N LEU A 231 8.62 7.75 33.67
CA LEU A 231 9.96 8.32 33.82
C LEU A 231 10.19 9.43 32.80
N THR A 232 10.52 10.62 33.29
CA THR A 232 10.77 11.81 32.48
C THR A 232 12.22 12.27 32.68
N PRO A 233 13.09 12.21 31.66
CA PRO A 233 14.49 12.58 31.79
C PRO A 233 14.70 14.11 31.72
N GLY A 234 15.41 14.68 32.70
CA GLY A 234 15.83 16.08 32.73
C GLY A 234 17.21 16.24 33.39
N GLU A 235 17.47 17.39 34.03
CA GLU A 235 18.66 17.57 34.89
C GLU A 235 18.66 16.57 36.06
N GLU A 236 17.47 16.29 36.60
CA GLU A 236 17.17 15.14 37.45
C GLU A 236 16.32 14.13 36.65
N LEU A 237 16.42 12.84 36.99
CA LEU A 237 15.51 11.84 36.43
C LEU A 237 14.26 11.78 37.31
N ALA A 238 13.17 12.35 36.81
CA ALA A 238 11.87 12.34 37.47
C ALA A 238 11.17 10.99 37.29
N LEU A 239 10.44 10.57 38.32
CA LEU A 239 9.70 9.32 38.37
C LEU A 239 8.34 9.59 39.02
N GLU A 240 7.25 9.34 38.31
CA GLU A 240 5.89 9.40 38.86
C GLU A 240 5.26 8.00 38.94
N VAL A 241 4.60 7.72 40.07
CA VAL A 241 3.66 6.60 40.23
C VAL A 241 2.25 7.15 40.27
N GLU A 242 1.39 6.63 39.40
CA GLU A 242 -0.05 6.86 39.44
C GLU A 242 -0.79 5.57 39.85
N LEU A 243 -1.71 5.69 40.81
CA LEU A 243 -2.64 4.64 41.21
C LEU A 243 -4.07 5.01 40.82
N ALA A 244 -4.77 4.09 40.16
CA ALA A 244 -6.17 4.24 39.76
C ALA A 244 -7.14 4.12 40.96
N GLY A 245 -7.05 5.11 41.85
CA GLY A 245 -7.65 5.15 43.18
C GLY A 245 -6.85 4.29 44.14
N GLY A 246 -6.36 4.82 45.24
CA GLY A 246 -5.44 4.08 46.10
C GLY A 246 -5.04 4.82 47.38
N ASP A 247 -4.03 4.29 48.04
CA ASP A 247 -3.41 4.85 49.24
C ASP A 247 -2.17 5.68 48.82
N PRO A 248 -2.10 7.00 49.08
CA PRO A 248 -0.93 7.82 48.71
C PRO A 248 0.39 7.29 49.28
N LEU A 249 0.35 6.59 50.41
CA LEU A 249 1.53 5.97 51.01
C LEU A 249 2.01 4.75 50.20
N VAL A 250 1.12 4.06 49.49
CA VAL A 250 1.47 2.97 48.56
C VAL A 250 2.09 3.54 47.29
N ALA A 251 1.55 4.64 46.74
CA ALA A 251 2.15 5.31 45.59
C ALA A 251 3.57 5.81 45.91
N ALA A 252 3.74 6.47 47.07
CA ALA A 252 5.05 6.93 47.54
C ALA A 252 6.04 5.78 47.81
N ALA A 253 5.57 4.66 48.38
CA ALA A 253 6.40 3.47 48.60
C ALA A 253 6.88 2.84 47.29
N LEU A 254 6.01 2.74 46.27
CA LEU A 254 6.38 2.24 44.94
C LEU A 254 7.40 3.18 44.26
N ALA A 255 7.20 4.50 44.31
CA ALA A 255 8.14 5.47 43.74
C ALA A 255 9.51 5.41 44.45
N GLN A 256 9.50 5.25 45.78
CA GLN A 256 10.69 5.04 46.58
C GLN A 256 11.40 3.72 46.23
N ALA A 257 10.68 2.61 46.07
CA ALA A 257 11.23 1.32 45.71
C ALA A 257 11.92 1.34 44.33
N VAL A 258 11.27 1.93 43.32
CA VAL A 258 11.85 2.07 41.98
C VAL A 258 13.08 2.98 42.00
N ARG A 259 13.07 4.10 42.75
CA ARG A 259 14.26 4.95 42.91
C ARG A 259 15.43 4.17 43.51
N THR A 260 15.18 3.34 44.51
CA THR A 260 16.21 2.44 45.09
C THR A 260 16.71 1.42 44.07
N ALA A 261 15.82 0.82 43.28
CA ALA A 261 16.21 -0.16 42.26
C ALA A 261 17.05 0.46 41.14
N LEU A 262 16.65 1.63 40.61
CA LEU A 262 17.43 2.39 39.62
C LEU A 262 18.84 2.73 40.15
N ALA A 263 18.94 3.20 41.39
CA ALA A 263 20.22 3.53 42.02
C ALA A 263 21.12 2.29 42.21
N ALA A 264 20.54 1.14 42.59
CA ALA A 264 21.28 -0.12 42.72
C ALA A 264 21.80 -0.63 41.37
N LEU A 265 20.94 -0.64 40.33
CA LEU A 265 21.31 -1.08 38.98
C LEU A 265 22.44 -0.22 38.40
N ALA A 266 22.39 1.11 38.60
CA ALA A 266 23.44 2.06 38.25
C ALA A 266 24.75 1.82 39.02
N GLY A 267 24.67 1.25 40.23
CA GLY A 267 25.81 0.80 41.04
C GLY A 267 26.38 -0.56 40.62
N GLY A 268 25.78 -1.26 39.64
CA GLY A 268 26.25 -2.56 39.14
C GLY A 268 25.57 -3.79 39.77
N THR A 269 24.66 -3.61 40.74
CA THR A 269 24.04 -4.70 41.51
C THR A 269 22.52 -4.70 41.39
N GLN A 270 21.88 -5.85 41.58
CA GLN A 270 20.44 -5.91 41.79
C GLN A 270 20.14 -5.72 43.30
N PRO A 271 19.10 -4.97 43.69
CA PRO A 271 18.75 -4.79 45.10
C PRO A 271 18.14 -6.08 45.66
N GLN A 272 18.38 -6.34 46.95
CA GLN A 272 17.69 -7.39 47.70
C GLN A 272 16.27 -6.92 48.08
N PRO A 273 15.25 -7.81 48.18
CA PRO A 273 13.85 -7.42 48.40
C PRO A 273 13.64 -6.54 49.64
N GLU A 274 14.39 -6.79 50.72
CA GLU A 274 14.32 -6.06 51.99
C GLU A 274 14.85 -4.61 51.89
N GLN A 275 15.55 -4.27 50.80
CA GLN A 275 16.10 -2.93 50.57
C GLN A 275 15.07 -1.99 49.91
N LEU A 276 13.95 -2.52 49.41
CA LEU A 276 13.00 -1.78 48.57
C LEU A 276 11.92 -1.02 49.36
N GLY A 277 11.69 -1.31 50.64
CA GLY A 277 10.69 -0.61 51.47
C GLY A 277 9.23 -0.89 51.06
N LEU A 278 8.94 -2.15 50.70
CA LEU A 278 7.64 -2.59 50.16
C LEU A 278 6.70 -3.16 51.23
N GLU A 279 6.91 -2.89 52.52
CA GLU A 279 6.13 -3.47 53.62
C GLU A 279 4.65 -3.09 53.54
N ILE A 280 4.33 -1.83 53.21
CA ILE A 280 2.94 -1.37 53.04
C ILE A 280 2.30 -1.98 51.79
N VAL A 281 3.07 -2.16 50.71
CA VAL A 281 2.60 -2.70 49.43
C VAL A 281 2.26 -4.19 49.60
N THR A 282 3.19 -4.96 50.15
CA THR A 282 3.03 -6.41 50.40
C THR A 282 1.95 -6.69 51.44
N ALA A 283 1.79 -5.85 52.47
CA ALA A 283 0.68 -5.94 53.42
C ALA A 283 -0.69 -5.76 52.73
N ARG A 284 -0.85 -4.74 51.88
CA ARG A 284 -2.10 -4.48 51.14
C ARG A 284 -2.45 -5.60 50.15
N LEU A 285 -1.46 -6.13 49.42
CA LEU A 285 -1.64 -7.32 48.56
C LEU A 285 -2.07 -8.54 49.37
N ALA A 286 -1.48 -8.76 50.55
CA ALA A 286 -1.84 -9.87 51.45
C ALA A 286 -3.21 -9.70 52.15
N GLU A 287 -3.68 -8.46 52.36
CA GLU A 287 -5.05 -8.17 52.80
C GLU A 287 -6.06 -8.52 51.70
N ALA A 288 -5.83 -8.05 50.46
CA ALA A 288 -6.73 -8.29 49.32
C ALA A 288 -6.80 -9.77 48.92
N ALA A 289 -5.67 -10.48 48.86
CA ALA A 289 -5.63 -11.91 48.51
C ALA A 289 -6.37 -12.81 49.52
N ARG A 290 -6.61 -12.35 50.75
CA ARG A 290 -7.48 -13.03 51.72
C ARG A 290 -8.95 -12.79 51.41
N ALA A 291 -9.32 -11.55 51.06
CA ALA A 291 -10.69 -11.20 50.71
C ALA A 291 -11.17 -11.90 49.42
N GLU A 292 -10.30 -12.11 48.43
CA GLU A 292 -10.64 -12.89 47.22
C GLU A 292 -10.80 -14.39 47.51
N ALA A 293 -10.01 -14.94 48.45
CA ALA A 293 -10.07 -16.36 48.80
C ALA A 293 -11.40 -16.78 49.45
N ASP A 294 -12.10 -15.84 50.10
CA ASP A 294 -13.43 -16.05 50.69
C ASP A 294 -14.59 -16.00 49.67
N LEU A 295 -14.32 -15.77 48.36
CA LEU A 295 -15.33 -15.41 47.35
C LEU A 295 -15.46 -16.36 46.13
N ALA A 296 -14.68 -17.44 46.01
CA ALA A 296 -14.53 -18.18 44.74
C ALA A 296 -15.01 -19.65 44.74
N GLU A 297 -16.02 -19.96 43.92
CA GLU A 297 -16.28 -21.29 43.35
C GLU A 297 -16.17 -21.25 41.79
N PRO A 298 -15.89 -22.37 41.09
CA PRO A 298 -15.27 -22.32 39.75
C PRO A 298 -16.15 -22.75 38.54
N ALA A 299 -15.81 -22.23 37.35
CA ALA A 299 -16.22 -22.73 36.04
C ALA A 299 -15.08 -22.55 35.00
N SER A 300 -15.11 -23.26 33.86
CA SER A 300 -13.95 -23.42 32.95
C SER A 300 -14.30 -23.59 31.46
N LEU A 301 -13.41 -23.18 30.57
CA LEU A 301 -13.41 -23.46 29.11
C LEU A 301 -11.96 -23.65 28.59
N ASP A 302 -11.78 -24.29 27.43
CA ASP A 302 -10.48 -24.70 26.85
C ASP A 302 -10.47 -24.58 25.29
N PRO A 303 -9.37 -24.18 24.59
CA PRO A 303 -9.35 -23.89 23.13
C PRO A 303 -8.30 -24.69 22.29
N GLU A 304 -8.37 -24.63 20.94
CA GLU A 304 -7.27 -24.74 19.91
C GLU A 304 -7.87 -24.86 18.47
N LYS A 305 -7.20 -24.79 17.29
CA LYS A 305 -5.81 -24.54 16.80
C LYS A 305 -5.81 -24.01 15.34
N SER A 306 -4.69 -23.47 14.83
CA SER A 306 -4.34 -23.33 13.38
C SER A 306 -2.82 -23.00 13.18
N SER A 307 -2.29 -22.96 11.93
CA SER A 307 -0.86 -22.78 11.55
C SER A 307 -0.69 -22.59 9.99
N ILE A 308 0.46 -22.40 9.27
CA ILE A 308 1.88 -22.81 9.44
C ILE A 308 2.91 -21.91 8.65
N ALA A 309 3.95 -21.39 9.33
CA ALA A 309 5.36 -21.07 8.91
C ALA A 309 5.76 -20.09 7.74
N GLN A 310 7.05 -19.66 7.77
CA GLN A 310 7.79 -18.71 6.88
C GLN A 310 9.31 -19.06 6.76
N PRO A 311 10.14 -18.38 5.92
CA PRO A 311 11.37 -17.65 6.37
C PRO A 311 11.82 -16.38 5.54
N ALA A 312 13.00 -15.76 5.80
CA ALA A 312 13.38 -14.34 5.52
C ALA A 312 14.75 -14.02 4.80
N VAL A 313 15.18 -12.73 4.73
CA VAL A 313 16.29 -12.11 3.90
C VAL A 313 17.09 -10.98 4.67
N ALA A 314 18.11 -10.30 4.08
CA ALA A 314 18.97 -9.23 4.67
C ALA A 314 19.40 -8.08 3.68
N GLU A 315 20.22 -7.09 4.13
CA GLU A 315 20.58 -5.79 3.47
C GLU A 315 21.97 -5.70 2.78
N ASP A 316 22.18 -4.74 1.85
CA ASP A 316 23.34 -4.67 0.92
C ASP A 316 23.67 -3.24 0.37
N THR A 317 24.74 -3.12 -0.45
CA THR A 317 25.38 -2.06 -1.28
C THR A 317 24.48 -1.13 -2.14
N ARG A 318 23.20 -1.01 -1.82
CA ARG A 318 22.14 -0.86 -2.82
C ARG A 318 21.78 0.58 -3.18
N THR A 319 21.85 1.49 -2.23
CA THR A 319 21.39 2.88 -2.38
C THR A 319 22.12 3.64 -3.49
N ALA A 320 23.43 3.39 -3.66
CA ALA A 320 24.21 3.98 -4.74
C ALA A 320 23.79 3.46 -6.13
N LEU A 321 23.50 2.16 -6.22
CA LEU A 321 23.08 1.50 -7.46
C LEU A 321 21.64 1.90 -7.85
N ALA A 322 20.77 2.10 -6.86
CA ALA A 322 19.43 2.63 -7.09
C ALA A 322 19.44 4.07 -7.59
N ALA A 323 20.27 4.95 -7.00
CA ALA A 323 20.35 6.35 -7.42
C ALA A 323 20.80 6.49 -8.89
N GLN A 324 21.72 5.62 -9.33
CA GLN A 324 22.13 5.53 -10.74
C GLN A 324 21.00 5.04 -11.65
N ALA A 325 20.16 4.09 -11.20
CA ALA A 325 19.02 3.61 -11.97
C ALA A 325 17.94 4.69 -12.17
N VAL A 326 17.64 5.47 -11.12
CA VAL A 326 16.69 6.60 -11.21
C VAL A 326 17.23 7.69 -12.13
N ALA A 327 18.50 8.07 -11.97
CA ALA A 327 19.16 9.08 -12.80
C ALA A 327 19.17 8.67 -14.29
N GLU A 328 19.48 7.41 -14.60
CA GLU A 328 19.46 6.88 -15.96
C GLU A 328 18.05 6.93 -16.59
N VAL A 329 17.02 6.52 -15.86
CA VAL A 329 15.66 6.38 -16.41
C VAL A 329 14.96 7.73 -16.59
N LEU A 330 15.26 8.70 -15.73
CA LEU A 330 14.73 10.07 -15.83
C LEU A 330 15.64 11.02 -16.63
N GLN A 331 16.76 10.52 -17.18
CA GLN A 331 17.76 11.28 -17.96
C GLN A 331 18.32 12.49 -17.20
N LEU A 332 18.67 12.30 -15.93
CA LEU A 332 19.22 13.33 -15.03
C LEU A 332 20.71 13.04 -14.75
N ASP A 333 21.56 14.07 -14.74
CA ASP A 333 23.01 13.93 -14.46
C ASP A 333 23.31 13.24 -13.12
N SER A 334 22.47 13.50 -12.12
CA SER A 334 22.47 12.80 -10.82
C SER A 334 21.12 12.98 -10.12
N VAL A 335 20.81 12.08 -9.20
CA VAL A 335 19.59 12.12 -8.38
C VAL A 335 19.98 11.95 -6.91
N ASP A 336 19.44 12.82 -6.06
CA ASP A 336 19.51 12.68 -4.61
C ASP A 336 18.78 11.38 -4.19
N PRO A 337 19.43 10.42 -3.50
CA PRO A 337 18.79 9.15 -3.16
C PRO A 337 17.55 9.27 -2.27
N SER A 338 17.37 10.39 -1.56
CA SER A 338 16.21 10.67 -0.72
C SER A 338 15.02 11.29 -1.46
N ARG A 339 15.22 11.75 -2.71
CA ARG A 339 14.21 12.50 -3.45
C ARG A 339 13.21 11.57 -4.16
N ASP A 340 11.95 12.00 -4.15
CA ASP A 340 10.84 11.29 -4.78
C ASP A 340 10.95 11.28 -6.32
N ILE A 341 10.80 10.10 -6.92
CA ILE A 341 10.94 9.87 -8.36
C ILE A 341 9.76 10.42 -9.19
N PHE A 342 8.55 10.44 -8.63
CA PHE A 342 7.36 10.96 -9.29
C PHE A 342 7.40 12.51 -9.29
N ALA A 343 7.88 13.11 -8.20
CA ALA A 343 8.23 14.53 -8.13
C ALA A 343 9.45 14.92 -9.00
N LEU A 344 10.16 13.95 -9.57
CA LEU A 344 11.18 14.12 -10.61
C LEU A 344 10.65 13.81 -12.03
N GLY A 345 9.35 13.52 -12.18
CA GLY A 345 8.71 13.28 -13.48
C GLY A 345 8.58 11.82 -13.90
N ALA A 346 8.77 10.85 -12.99
CA ALA A 346 8.46 9.45 -13.30
C ALA A 346 6.95 9.25 -13.57
N ASP A 347 6.62 8.67 -14.72
CA ASP A 347 5.30 8.16 -15.04
C ASP A 347 5.24 6.62 -14.89
N SER A 348 4.07 6.02 -15.17
CA SER A 348 3.89 4.56 -15.11
C SER A 348 4.85 3.77 -16.03
N MET A 349 5.37 4.38 -17.11
CA MET A 349 6.35 3.72 -17.99
C MET A 349 7.79 3.87 -17.47
N ALA A 350 8.14 5.03 -16.91
CA ALA A 350 9.39 5.26 -16.21
C ALA A 350 9.51 4.32 -14.99
N VAL A 351 8.43 4.07 -14.25
CA VAL A 351 8.39 3.06 -13.19
C VAL A 351 8.76 1.66 -13.70
N ILE A 352 8.21 1.21 -14.84
CA ILE A 352 8.53 -0.12 -15.40
C ILE A 352 10.00 -0.16 -15.86
N ALA A 353 10.49 0.91 -16.52
CA ALA A 353 11.89 1.01 -16.92
C ALA A 353 12.84 1.02 -15.71
N LEU A 354 12.42 1.65 -14.60
CA LEU A 354 13.15 1.71 -13.35
C LEU A 354 13.25 0.35 -12.66
N ILE A 355 12.20 -0.48 -12.67
CA ILE A 355 12.29 -1.87 -12.20
C ILE A 355 13.40 -2.62 -12.95
N GLY A 356 13.48 -2.47 -14.28
CA GLY A 356 14.55 -3.05 -15.10
C GLY A 356 15.93 -2.49 -14.74
N ALA A 357 16.08 -1.16 -14.66
CA ALA A 357 17.35 -0.48 -14.37
C ALA A 357 17.88 -0.74 -12.94
N LEU A 358 16.99 -0.99 -11.98
CA LEU A 358 17.29 -1.44 -10.62
C LEU A 358 17.75 -2.90 -10.62
N ARG A 359 17.00 -3.80 -11.26
CA ARG A 359 17.31 -5.23 -11.27
C ARG A 359 18.59 -5.56 -12.04
N ALA A 360 18.89 -4.79 -13.09
CA ALA A 360 20.17 -4.79 -13.80
C ALA A 360 21.38 -4.54 -12.88
N ARG A 361 21.16 -3.88 -11.73
CA ARG A 361 22.14 -3.56 -10.70
C ARG A 361 21.94 -4.39 -9.42
N GLY A 362 21.29 -5.55 -9.52
CA GLY A 362 21.09 -6.49 -8.41
C GLY A 362 19.92 -6.17 -7.46
N LEU A 363 19.07 -5.20 -7.79
CA LEU A 363 18.02 -4.70 -6.91
C LEU A 363 16.63 -5.18 -7.37
N VAL A 364 16.07 -6.20 -6.72
CA VAL A 364 14.77 -6.77 -7.09
C VAL A 364 13.64 -6.04 -6.34
N VAL A 365 12.94 -5.13 -7.01
CA VAL A 365 11.70 -4.48 -6.52
C VAL A 365 10.52 -4.81 -7.43
N SER A 366 9.31 -4.91 -6.86
CA SER A 366 8.04 -4.94 -7.60
C SER A 366 7.45 -3.54 -7.82
N LEU A 367 6.41 -3.45 -8.65
CA LEU A 367 5.63 -2.22 -8.84
C LEU A 367 5.17 -1.62 -7.50
N GLY A 368 4.61 -2.48 -6.65
CA GLY A 368 4.14 -2.08 -5.32
C GLY A 368 5.28 -1.65 -4.41
N GLU A 369 6.50 -2.21 -4.53
CA GLU A 369 7.66 -1.68 -3.80
C GLU A 369 8.04 -0.27 -4.29
N ILE A 370 7.98 0.01 -5.61
CA ILE A 370 8.30 1.36 -6.13
C ILE A 370 7.31 2.41 -5.62
N TYR A 371 6.00 2.16 -5.70
CA TYR A 371 5.00 3.11 -5.19
C TYR A 371 4.98 3.23 -3.66
N ARG A 372 5.39 2.20 -2.91
CA ARG A 372 5.57 2.28 -1.44
C ARG A 372 6.87 2.96 -1.00
N ASN A 373 7.89 2.97 -1.86
CA ASN A 373 9.23 3.45 -1.54
C ASN A 373 9.77 4.32 -2.71
N PRO A 374 9.16 5.48 -2.98
CA PRO A 374 9.35 6.23 -4.23
C PRO A 374 10.68 7.01 -4.31
N THR A 375 11.72 6.59 -3.60
CA THR A 375 13.04 7.26 -3.52
C THR A 375 14.14 6.23 -3.76
N ALA A 376 15.31 6.62 -4.26
CA ALA A 376 16.35 5.63 -4.57
C ALA A 376 16.86 4.88 -3.33
N ALA A 377 16.89 5.52 -2.16
CA ALA A 377 17.19 4.87 -0.88
C ALA A 377 16.07 3.91 -0.47
N GLY A 378 14.80 4.29 -0.65
CA GLY A 378 13.66 3.41 -0.40
C GLY A 378 13.65 2.18 -1.33
N LEU A 379 13.89 2.37 -2.62
CA LEU A 379 14.02 1.32 -3.63
C LEU A 379 15.15 0.34 -3.29
N ALA A 380 16.26 0.85 -2.76
CA ALA A 380 17.40 0.05 -2.33
C ALA A 380 17.14 -0.76 -1.05
N ALA A 381 16.44 -0.18 -0.07
CA ALA A 381 16.06 -0.87 1.17
C ALA A 381 14.96 -1.91 0.95
N ALA A 382 13.97 -1.59 0.10
CA ALA A 382 12.86 -2.47 -0.24
C ALA A 382 13.22 -3.56 -1.28
N ALA A 383 14.38 -3.45 -1.93
CA ALA A 383 14.85 -4.47 -2.86
C ALA A 383 15.11 -5.79 -2.12
N ALA A 384 14.55 -6.91 -2.58
CA ALA A 384 15.03 -8.22 -2.16
C ALA A 384 16.43 -8.48 -2.74
N GLU A 385 17.34 -9.13 -1.99
CA GLU A 385 18.60 -9.63 -2.57
C GLU A 385 18.29 -10.50 -3.78
N ALA A 386 19.04 -10.29 -4.86
CA ALA A 386 18.92 -11.11 -6.06
C ALA A 386 19.49 -12.50 -5.77
N ALA A 387 18.68 -13.34 -5.10
CA ALA A 387 18.93 -14.78 -4.98
C ALA A 387 19.31 -15.31 -6.37
N PRO A 388 20.47 -15.99 -6.50
CA PRO A 388 21.18 -16.14 -7.77
C PRO A 388 20.24 -16.68 -8.84
N THR A 389 19.84 -15.79 -9.74
CA THR A 389 18.64 -15.99 -10.54
C THR A 389 18.81 -17.23 -11.39
N ARG A 390 17.94 -18.23 -11.22
CA ARG A 390 17.79 -19.30 -12.21
C ARG A 390 17.00 -18.80 -13.42
N SER A 391 17.48 -17.71 -14.00
CA SER A 391 17.84 -17.74 -15.42
C SER A 391 18.77 -18.95 -15.59
N ALA A 392 18.17 -20.12 -15.81
CA ALA A 392 18.89 -21.18 -16.49
C ALA A 392 19.43 -20.55 -17.77
N GLU A 393 20.73 -20.71 -18.04
CA GLU A 393 21.39 -20.22 -19.25
C GLU A 393 20.93 -21.03 -20.47
N LEU A 394 19.63 -21.00 -20.74
CA LEU A 394 19.08 -21.17 -22.06
C LEU A 394 19.79 -20.13 -22.92
N ALA A 395 20.57 -20.60 -23.90
CA ALA A 395 21.16 -19.70 -24.88
C ALA A 395 20.07 -18.78 -25.45
N ALA A 396 20.43 -17.56 -25.86
CA ALA A 396 19.48 -16.67 -26.53
C ALA A 396 18.80 -17.37 -27.72
N ASP A 397 19.51 -18.31 -28.35
CA ASP A 397 19.17 -18.97 -29.61
C ASP A 397 18.57 -20.38 -29.40
N GLY A 398 17.73 -20.82 -30.33
CA GLY A 398 17.04 -22.12 -30.34
C GLY A 398 15.56 -22.02 -29.96
N THR A 399 14.90 -23.18 -29.81
CA THR A 399 13.44 -23.31 -29.66
C THR A 399 12.87 -22.43 -28.55
N LEU A 400 11.86 -21.64 -28.88
CA LEU A 400 11.05 -20.85 -27.96
C LEU A 400 9.76 -21.63 -27.67
N ALA A 401 9.40 -21.76 -26.39
CA ALA A 401 8.10 -22.32 -25.99
C ALA A 401 6.98 -21.32 -26.34
N ASP A 402 5.74 -21.79 -26.45
CA ASP A 402 4.64 -20.90 -26.83
C ASP A 402 4.29 -19.91 -25.72
N THR A 403 4.09 -18.66 -26.12
CA THR A 403 3.62 -17.57 -25.27
C THR A 403 2.12 -17.36 -25.51
N PRO A 404 1.36 -16.73 -24.59
CA PRO A 404 -0.07 -16.51 -24.79
C PRO A 404 -0.38 -15.78 -26.12
N ALA A 405 0.37 -14.72 -26.44
CA ALA A 405 0.22 -13.95 -27.66
C ALA A 405 0.59 -14.72 -28.94
N LEU A 406 1.67 -15.52 -28.94
CA LEU A 406 2.03 -16.37 -30.08
C LEU A 406 1.00 -17.49 -30.33
N ALA A 407 0.46 -18.07 -29.25
CA ALA A 407 -0.59 -19.07 -29.33
C ALA A 407 -1.93 -18.48 -29.82
N TRP A 408 -2.29 -17.27 -29.36
CA TRP A 408 -3.42 -16.49 -29.88
C TRP A 408 -3.26 -16.21 -31.38
N TYR A 409 -2.07 -15.75 -31.82
CA TYR A 409 -1.77 -15.40 -33.22
C TYR A 409 -1.86 -16.58 -34.16
N ARG A 410 -1.22 -17.72 -33.85
CA ARG A 410 -1.38 -18.93 -34.67
C ARG A 410 -2.84 -19.39 -34.69
N GLY A 411 -3.54 -19.32 -33.55
CA GLY A 411 -4.97 -19.59 -33.49
C GLY A 411 -5.79 -18.66 -34.40
N LEU A 412 -5.42 -17.38 -34.55
CA LEU A 412 -6.04 -16.46 -35.51
C LEU A 412 -5.77 -16.91 -36.95
N LEU A 413 -4.52 -17.24 -37.30
CA LEU A 413 -4.17 -17.73 -38.65
C LEU A 413 -4.92 -19.04 -38.98
N ASP A 414 -4.91 -20.02 -38.06
CA ASP A 414 -5.56 -21.32 -38.24
C ASP A 414 -7.09 -21.19 -38.40
N ARG A 415 -7.74 -20.27 -37.67
CA ARG A 415 -9.19 -20.01 -37.79
C ARG A 415 -9.58 -19.26 -39.07
N THR A 416 -8.67 -18.48 -39.66
CA THR A 416 -8.98 -17.54 -40.75
C THR A 416 -8.39 -17.92 -42.10
N GLY A 417 -7.36 -18.76 -42.12
CA GLY A 417 -6.58 -19.09 -43.32
C GLY A 417 -5.62 -17.98 -43.77
N ALA A 418 -5.38 -16.96 -42.94
CA ALA A 418 -4.43 -15.89 -43.23
C ALA A 418 -2.98 -16.40 -43.20
N ASP A 419 -2.10 -15.79 -44.01
CA ASP A 419 -0.70 -16.21 -44.16
C ASP A 419 0.30 -15.44 -43.28
N GLY A 420 -0.21 -14.60 -42.36
CA GLY A 420 0.57 -13.77 -41.44
C GLY A 420 1.11 -12.45 -42.03
N ARG A 421 1.02 -12.27 -43.35
CA ARG A 421 1.64 -11.13 -44.03
C ARG A 421 0.86 -9.84 -43.74
N GLY A 422 1.62 -8.78 -43.44
CA GLY A 422 1.05 -7.50 -43.01
C GLY A 422 0.92 -7.34 -41.49
N PHE A 423 1.11 -8.40 -40.68
CA PHE A 423 1.03 -8.34 -39.22
C PHE A 423 2.30 -7.74 -38.61
N GLN A 424 2.51 -6.45 -38.84
CA GLN A 424 3.73 -5.71 -38.49
C GLN A 424 3.40 -4.33 -37.95
N GLN A 425 4.31 -3.78 -37.14
CA GLN A 425 4.26 -2.41 -36.66
C GLN A 425 5.36 -1.58 -37.35
N LEU A 426 5.07 -0.30 -37.58
CA LEU A 426 6.00 0.66 -38.17
C LEU A 426 6.42 1.72 -37.14
N ARG A 427 7.69 2.13 -37.16
CA ARG A 427 8.17 3.34 -36.47
C ARG A 427 9.02 4.15 -37.45
N VAL A 428 8.66 5.41 -37.68
CA VAL A 428 9.42 6.33 -38.53
C VAL A 428 9.98 7.44 -37.66
N LEU A 429 11.30 7.62 -37.66
CA LEU A 429 12.03 8.49 -36.75
C LEU A 429 12.80 9.58 -37.52
N ASN A 430 12.80 10.78 -36.97
CA ASN A 430 13.76 11.83 -37.31
C ASN A 430 15.16 11.45 -36.80
N VAL A 431 16.17 11.53 -37.65
CA VAL A 431 17.57 11.20 -37.32
C VAL A 431 18.45 12.44 -37.54
N PRO A 432 19.41 12.76 -36.64
CA PRO A 432 20.28 13.92 -36.80
C PRO A 432 20.99 13.98 -38.17
N ALA A 433 21.18 15.19 -38.71
CA ALA A 433 21.94 15.40 -39.95
C ALA A 433 23.38 14.87 -39.82
N GLY A 434 23.92 14.34 -40.91
CA GLY A 434 25.28 13.80 -40.94
C GLY A 434 25.49 12.42 -40.30
N VAL A 435 24.46 11.82 -39.69
CA VAL A 435 24.51 10.42 -39.24
C VAL A 435 24.83 9.50 -40.41
N GLN A 436 25.85 8.66 -40.24
CA GLN A 436 26.33 7.77 -41.29
C GLN A 436 25.54 6.46 -41.31
N ALA A 437 25.11 6.03 -42.50
CA ALA A 437 24.43 4.74 -42.69
C ALA A 437 25.25 3.54 -42.17
N ALA A 438 26.59 3.63 -42.17
CA ALA A 438 27.46 2.66 -41.54
C ALA A 438 27.24 2.54 -40.02
N SER A 439 27.03 3.66 -39.30
CA SER A 439 26.74 3.64 -37.86
C SER A 439 25.35 3.08 -37.58
N LEU A 440 24.34 3.43 -38.38
CA LEU A 440 23.02 2.81 -38.29
C LEU A 440 23.08 1.29 -38.52
N GLN A 441 23.81 0.81 -39.53
CA GLN A 441 23.95 -0.63 -39.76
C GLN A 441 24.75 -1.34 -38.65
N ARG A 442 25.74 -0.69 -38.00
CA ARG A 442 26.38 -1.23 -36.78
C ARG A 442 25.35 -1.38 -35.65
N ALA A 443 24.64 -0.29 -35.32
CA ALA A 443 23.66 -0.27 -34.25
C ALA A 443 22.54 -1.32 -34.46
N LEU A 444 21.98 -1.41 -35.67
CA LEU A 444 20.96 -2.40 -36.04
C LEU A 444 21.48 -3.86 -35.98
N THR A 445 22.79 -4.09 -36.17
CA THR A 445 23.39 -5.41 -35.96
C THR A 445 23.46 -5.75 -34.47
N ILE A 446 23.95 -4.80 -33.64
CA ILE A 446 24.05 -4.97 -32.18
C ILE A 446 22.65 -5.18 -31.56
N LEU A 447 21.64 -4.44 -32.01
CA LEU A 447 20.24 -4.61 -31.61
C LEU A 447 19.72 -6.02 -31.92
N ALA A 448 19.95 -6.52 -33.14
CA ALA A 448 19.53 -7.87 -33.52
C ALA A 448 20.21 -8.95 -32.66
N GLU A 449 21.51 -8.83 -32.39
CA GLU A 449 22.24 -9.75 -31.52
C GLU A 449 21.70 -9.72 -30.07
N ARG A 450 21.49 -8.51 -29.53
CA ARG A 450 21.05 -8.20 -28.15
C ARG A 450 19.60 -8.58 -27.85
N HIS A 451 18.70 -8.48 -28.84
CA HIS A 451 17.25 -8.67 -28.66
C HIS A 451 16.76 -9.93 -29.40
N PRO A 452 16.59 -11.08 -28.71
CA PRO A 452 16.24 -12.37 -29.33
C PRO A 452 14.97 -12.34 -30.19
N ALA A 453 14.01 -11.48 -29.84
CA ALA A 453 12.76 -11.32 -30.58
C ALA A 453 12.98 -10.91 -32.05
N LEU A 454 13.96 -10.05 -32.33
CA LEU A 454 14.29 -9.59 -33.69
C LEU A 454 14.90 -10.69 -34.58
N ARG A 455 15.07 -11.90 -34.03
CA ARG A 455 15.63 -13.08 -34.70
C ARG A 455 14.69 -14.30 -34.65
N LEU A 456 13.42 -14.09 -34.33
CA LEU A 456 12.41 -15.16 -34.27
C LEU A 456 12.05 -15.69 -35.65
N ARG A 457 12.08 -17.01 -35.81
CA ARG A 457 11.26 -17.75 -36.77
C ARG A 457 10.03 -18.28 -36.06
N VAL A 458 8.85 -18.09 -36.64
CA VAL A 458 7.58 -18.64 -36.15
C VAL A 458 6.92 -19.41 -37.29
N ASP A 459 6.54 -20.66 -37.05
CA ASP A 459 5.85 -21.48 -38.05
C ASP A 459 4.77 -22.37 -37.39
N GLY A 460 4.07 -23.16 -38.20
CA GLY A 460 2.98 -24.03 -37.74
C GLY A 460 3.42 -25.20 -36.84
N THR A 461 4.70 -25.31 -36.50
CA THR A 461 5.25 -26.33 -35.59
C THR A 461 5.86 -25.75 -34.31
N GLY A 462 6.04 -24.43 -34.20
CA GLY A 462 6.58 -23.76 -33.03
C GLY A 462 7.27 -22.43 -33.33
N ALA A 463 8.10 -21.97 -32.39
CA ALA A 463 8.95 -20.80 -32.56
C ALA A 463 10.43 -21.13 -32.25
N GLU A 464 11.35 -20.40 -32.86
CA GLU A 464 12.81 -20.58 -32.69
C GLU A 464 13.54 -19.24 -32.84
N VAL A 465 14.47 -18.93 -31.95
CA VAL A 465 15.39 -17.79 -32.12
C VAL A 465 16.58 -18.22 -32.98
N LEU A 466 16.79 -17.59 -34.13
CA LEU A 466 17.83 -17.96 -35.08
C LEU A 466 19.19 -17.32 -34.75
N PRO A 467 20.31 -18.07 -34.75
CA PRO A 467 21.65 -17.52 -34.52
C PRO A 467 22.10 -16.58 -35.63
N GLY A 468 22.75 -15.47 -35.27
CA GLY A 468 23.50 -14.62 -36.20
C GLY A 468 22.70 -13.87 -37.27
N ALA A 469 21.37 -13.78 -37.13
CA ALA A 469 20.51 -13.02 -38.04
C ALA A 469 20.79 -11.50 -37.95
N LYS A 470 20.70 -10.81 -39.09
CA LYS A 470 20.99 -9.36 -39.22
C LYS A 470 19.75 -8.60 -39.65
N LEU A 471 19.50 -7.46 -39.03
CA LEU A 471 18.48 -6.51 -39.46
C LEU A 471 19.04 -5.70 -40.66
N PRO A 472 18.46 -5.82 -41.87
CA PRO A 472 18.99 -5.17 -43.07
C PRO A 472 18.65 -3.68 -43.12
N LEU A 473 19.62 -2.84 -43.47
CA LEU A 473 19.43 -1.41 -43.72
C LEU A 473 19.48 -1.08 -45.22
N THR A 474 18.35 -0.70 -45.81
CA THR A 474 18.30 -0.08 -47.14
C THR A 474 18.62 1.41 -47.01
N THR A 475 19.75 1.85 -47.56
CA THR A 475 20.12 3.28 -47.58
C THR A 475 19.78 3.89 -48.93
N LEU A 476 19.12 5.04 -48.91
CA LEU A 476 18.77 5.82 -50.10
C LEU A 476 19.67 7.08 -50.21
N ALA A 477 19.61 7.75 -51.37
CA ALA A 477 20.30 9.02 -51.56
C ALA A 477 19.56 10.17 -50.84
N ALA A 478 20.28 11.19 -50.39
CA ALA A 478 19.69 12.32 -49.64
C ALA A 478 18.67 13.13 -50.46
N ASP A 479 18.83 13.15 -51.79
CA ASP A 479 17.95 13.83 -52.74
C ASP A 479 16.75 12.99 -53.19
N CYS A 480 16.52 11.79 -52.62
CA CYS A 480 15.39 10.97 -53.01
C CYS A 480 14.06 11.50 -52.45
N GLY A 481 13.14 11.86 -53.35
CA GLY A 481 11.78 12.26 -52.98
C GLY A 481 10.94 11.12 -52.39
N GLU A 482 9.91 11.48 -51.61
CA GLU A 482 9.10 10.56 -50.79
C GLU A 482 8.69 9.27 -51.49
N ARG A 483 8.33 9.32 -52.78
CA ARG A 483 7.91 8.15 -53.54
C ARG A 483 8.97 7.02 -53.52
N LEU A 484 10.26 7.32 -53.59
CA LEU A 484 11.29 6.28 -53.55
C LEU A 484 11.49 5.73 -52.13
N PHE A 485 11.35 6.59 -51.12
CA PHE A 485 11.35 6.17 -49.71
C PHE A 485 10.17 5.24 -49.40
N PHE A 486 8.96 5.61 -49.84
CA PHE A 486 7.76 4.78 -49.76
C PHE A 486 7.90 3.46 -50.54
N GLU A 487 8.36 3.49 -51.80
CA GLU A 487 8.54 2.27 -52.58
C GLU A 487 9.58 1.32 -51.96
N ALA A 488 10.67 1.85 -51.39
CA ALA A 488 11.69 1.07 -50.68
C ALA A 488 11.16 0.49 -49.35
N LEU A 489 10.45 1.30 -48.55
CA LEU A 489 9.83 0.86 -47.29
C LEU A 489 8.78 -0.21 -47.54
N ARG A 490 7.90 -0.02 -48.53
CA ARG A 490 6.89 -1.01 -48.91
C ARG A 490 7.53 -2.34 -49.32
N THR A 491 8.63 -2.32 -50.06
CA THR A 491 9.40 -3.54 -50.36
C THR A 491 9.97 -4.18 -49.09
N ALA A 492 10.58 -3.40 -48.19
CA ALA A 492 11.11 -3.92 -46.93
C ALA A 492 10.03 -4.60 -46.07
N CYS A 493 8.84 -4.01 -45.98
CA CYS A 493 7.69 -4.55 -45.25
C CYS A 493 7.03 -5.77 -45.94
N LEU A 494 7.03 -5.83 -47.28
CA LEU A 494 6.55 -7.00 -48.05
C LEU A 494 7.56 -8.18 -48.05
N GLU A 495 8.80 -7.91 -47.67
CA GLU A 495 9.86 -8.90 -47.48
C GLU A 495 9.97 -9.42 -46.04
N LEU A 496 9.16 -8.92 -45.10
CA LEU A 496 9.01 -9.54 -43.78
C LEU A 496 8.20 -10.82 -43.89
N ASP A 497 8.70 -11.88 -43.27
CA ASP A 497 8.13 -13.22 -43.28
C ASP A 497 8.68 -13.97 -42.05
N GLU A 498 7.83 -14.10 -41.03
CA GLU A 498 8.16 -14.71 -39.75
C GLU A 498 8.51 -16.20 -39.90
N ARG A 499 7.98 -16.86 -40.94
CA ARG A 499 8.26 -18.26 -41.26
C ARG A 499 9.67 -18.47 -41.83
N THR A 500 10.30 -17.42 -42.34
CA THR A 500 11.72 -17.41 -42.74
C THR A 500 12.65 -16.85 -41.66
N GLY A 501 12.11 -16.24 -40.60
CA GLY A 501 12.88 -15.50 -39.60
C GLY A 501 13.21 -14.05 -39.98
N ARG A 502 12.61 -13.53 -41.05
CA ARG A 502 12.74 -12.13 -41.47
C ARG A 502 11.69 -11.28 -40.77
N VAL A 503 11.90 -11.04 -39.47
CA VAL A 503 10.93 -10.29 -38.63
C VAL A 503 11.23 -8.80 -38.49
N ALA A 504 12.33 -8.27 -39.05
CA ALA A 504 12.65 -6.85 -38.99
C ALA A 504 13.43 -6.34 -40.21
N ALA A 505 13.21 -5.08 -40.61
CA ALA A 505 13.94 -4.38 -41.67
C ALA A 505 13.96 -2.86 -41.44
N ALA A 506 14.94 -2.16 -42.02
CA ALA A 506 15.12 -0.72 -41.90
C ALA A 506 15.33 -0.03 -43.26
N VAL A 507 14.80 1.19 -43.41
CA VAL A 507 15.04 2.06 -44.58
C VAL A 507 15.44 3.45 -44.10
N TYR A 508 16.57 3.96 -44.59
CA TYR A 508 17.14 5.24 -44.19
C TYR A 508 17.38 6.18 -45.38
N ARG A 509 16.90 7.42 -45.25
CA ARG A 509 17.26 8.56 -46.09
C ARG A 509 18.07 9.56 -45.24
N PRO A 510 19.36 9.79 -45.53
CA PRO A 510 20.14 10.83 -44.87
C PRO A 510 19.70 12.24 -45.31
N ALA A 511 20.06 13.26 -44.52
CA ALA A 511 19.89 14.67 -44.88
C ALA A 511 21.19 15.45 -44.67
N GLU A 512 21.42 16.46 -45.52
CA GLU A 512 22.55 17.40 -45.42
C GLU A 512 22.27 18.55 -44.44
N SER A 513 20.99 18.84 -44.16
CA SER A 513 20.52 19.83 -43.19
C SER A 513 19.10 19.49 -42.72
N GLY A 514 18.78 19.72 -41.44
CA GLY A 514 17.53 19.28 -40.83
C GLY A 514 17.66 17.85 -40.31
N TYR A 515 16.67 17.00 -40.56
CA TYR A 515 16.68 15.60 -40.12
C TYR A 515 16.68 14.63 -41.32
N GLY A 516 17.46 13.56 -41.21
CA GLY A 516 17.25 12.36 -42.01
C GLY A 516 16.04 11.58 -41.50
N VAL A 517 15.56 10.62 -42.28
CA VAL A 517 14.39 9.81 -41.93
C VAL A 517 14.76 8.33 -41.90
N LEU A 518 14.50 7.67 -40.78
CA LEU A 518 14.67 6.23 -40.60
C LEU A 518 13.32 5.56 -40.35
N ALA A 519 12.89 4.68 -41.24
CA ALA A 519 11.76 3.79 -41.00
C ALA A 519 12.25 2.41 -40.54
N LEU A 520 11.67 1.92 -39.45
CA LEU A 520 11.85 0.58 -38.89
C LEU A 520 10.52 -0.18 -39.02
N ALA A 521 10.53 -1.28 -39.76
CA ALA A 521 9.39 -2.19 -39.87
C ALA A 521 9.72 -3.48 -39.12
N VAL A 522 8.86 -3.88 -38.18
CA VAL A 522 9.06 -5.09 -37.36
C VAL A 522 7.76 -5.88 -37.29
N HIS A 523 7.82 -7.16 -37.61
CA HIS A 523 6.69 -8.09 -37.53
C HIS A 523 6.23 -8.22 -36.07
N HIS A 524 4.92 -8.14 -35.84
CA HIS A 524 4.36 -7.91 -34.50
C HIS A 524 4.63 -9.08 -33.55
N VAL A 525 4.93 -10.28 -34.05
CA VAL A 525 5.41 -11.41 -33.22
C VAL A 525 6.72 -11.12 -32.46
N ALA A 526 7.48 -10.10 -32.90
CA ALA A 526 8.77 -9.72 -32.36
C ALA A 526 8.77 -8.40 -31.57
N VAL A 527 7.63 -7.67 -31.49
CA VAL A 527 7.57 -6.32 -30.93
C VAL A 527 6.19 -6.01 -30.33
N ASP A 528 6.16 -5.21 -29.27
CA ASP A 528 4.96 -4.57 -28.74
C ASP A 528 5.19 -3.05 -28.59
N ILE A 529 4.14 -2.29 -28.23
CA ILE A 529 4.26 -0.83 -28.09
C ILE A 529 5.33 -0.41 -27.07
N TYR A 530 5.52 -1.19 -26.00
CA TYR A 530 6.56 -0.96 -25.01
C TYR A 530 7.97 -1.21 -25.56
N SER A 531 8.15 -2.24 -26.39
CA SER A 531 9.41 -2.56 -27.06
C SER A 531 9.90 -1.44 -27.97
N TRP A 532 9.02 -0.64 -28.56
CA TRP A 532 9.45 0.51 -29.39
C TRP A 532 10.21 1.56 -28.60
N ARG A 533 9.89 1.78 -27.32
CA ARG A 533 10.69 2.65 -26.43
C ARG A 533 12.09 2.07 -26.27
N LEU A 534 12.19 0.80 -25.86
CA LEU A 534 13.47 0.09 -25.67
C LEU A 534 14.35 0.11 -26.94
N LEU A 535 13.75 -0.19 -28.11
CA LEU A 535 14.45 -0.20 -29.39
C LEU A 535 14.93 1.19 -29.81
N THR A 536 14.14 2.24 -29.56
CA THR A 536 14.50 3.62 -29.93
C THR A 536 15.60 4.17 -29.01
N ASP A 537 15.50 3.92 -27.69
CA ASP A 537 16.52 4.33 -26.72
C ASP A 537 17.86 3.58 -26.93
N ASP A 538 17.85 2.26 -27.11
CA ASP A 538 19.08 1.49 -27.41
C ASP A 538 19.68 1.93 -28.77
N LEU A 539 18.85 2.14 -29.81
CA LEU A 539 19.30 2.58 -31.14
C LEU A 539 19.98 3.95 -31.07
N ARG A 540 19.36 4.92 -30.39
CA ARG A 540 19.90 6.27 -30.20
C ARG A 540 21.28 6.21 -29.54
N ARG A 541 21.38 5.54 -28.38
CA ARG A 541 22.64 5.38 -27.64
C ARG A 541 23.74 4.76 -28.51
N LEU A 542 23.41 3.75 -29.34
CA LEU A 542 24.35 3.05 -30.23
C LEU A 542 24.78 3.86 -31.48
N VAL A 543 24.07 4.93 -31.83
CA VAL A 543 24.41 5.81 -32.96
C VAL A 543 25.11 7.08 -32.49
N GLU A 544 24.78 7.57 -31.29
CA GLU A 544 25.48 8.66 -30.60
C GLU A 544 26.86 8.22 -30.09
N ASP A 545 27.09 6.92 -29.86
CA ASP A 545 28.40 6.38 -29.55
C ASP A 545 29.36 6.44 -30.76
N THR A 546 30.42 7.25 -30.59
CA THR A 546 31.44 7.55 -31.61
C THR A 546 32.68 6.64 -31.54
N HIS A 547 32.74 5.68 -30.62
CA HIS A 547 33.85 4.72 -30.56
C HIS A 547 33.80 3.71 -31.73
N ASP A 548 34.99 3.29 -32.21
CA ASP A 548 35.13 2.27 -33.28
C ASP A 548 34.39 0.95 -32.92
N THR A 549 34.37 0.62 -31.63
CA THR A 549 33.54 -0.44 -31.05
C THR A 549 32.66 0.21 -29.97
N PRO A 550 31.34 0.34 -30.17
CA PRO A 550 30.43 0.93 -29.19
C PRO A 550 30.44 0.20 -27.84
N ASP A 551 30.34 0.94 -26.74
CA ASP A 551 30.37 0.37 -25.39
C ASP A 551 28.99 -0.15 -24.98
N THR A 552 28.70 -1.38 -25.38
CA THR A 552 27.44 -2.08 -25.07
C THR A 552 27.19 -2.30 -23.57
N ARG A 553 28.15 -1.97 -22.69
CA ARG A 553 27.97 -1.93 -21.22
C ARG A 553 27.24 -0.68 -20.73
N ALA A 554 27.08 0.34 -21.57
CA ALA A 554 26.29 1.55 -21.30
C ALA A 554 24.80 1.40 -21.69
N LEU A 555 24.42 0.22 -22.21
CA LEU A 555 23.03 -0.20 -22.33
C LEU A 555 22.62 -1.01 -21.09
N PRO A 556 21.33 -1.08 -20.72
CA PRO A 556 20.86 -1.91 -19.61
C PRO A 556 21.28 -3.38 -19.71
N ALA A 557 21.22 -4.12 -18.59
CA ALA A 557 21.57 -5.54 -18.52
C ALA A 557 20.86 -6.38 -19.61
N ALA A 558 21.52 -7.44 -20.05
CA ALA A 558 21.19 -8.12 -21.30
C ALA A 558 19.72 -8.60 -21.40
N CYS A 559 19.07 -8.21 -22.49
CA CYS A 559 17.64 -8.40 -22.81
C CYS A 559 17.24 -9.86 -23.13
N ALA A 560 17.92 -10.83 -22.54
CA ALA A 560 17.98 -12.22 -22.98
C ALA A 560 17.13 -13.18 -22.12
N ASN A 561 15.89 -12.78 -21.77
CA ASN A 561 14.98 -13.62 -20.98
C ASN A 561 13.72 -14.10 -21.73
N LEU A 562 13.53 -13.78 -23.01
CA LEU A 562 12.33 -14.18 -23.78
C LEU A 562 12.04 -15.70 -23.72
N ARG A 563 13.07 -16.54 -23.89
CA ARG A 563 12.94 -18.01 -23.80
C ARG A 563 12.62 -18.50 -22.37
N ALA A 564 13.17 -17.82 -21.36
CA ALA A 564 12.86 -18.11 -19.96
C ALA A 564 11.42 -17.72 -19.61
N TRP A 565 10.93 -16.57 -20.10
CA TRP A 565 9.56 -16.10 -19.86
C TRP A 565 8.52 -17.04 -20.48
N ALA A 566 8.75 -17.52 -21.70
CA ALA A 566 7.87 -18.51 -22.32
C ALA A 566 7.80 -19.82 -21.52
N ALA A 567 8.95 -20.33 -21.07
CA ALA A 567 9.02 -21.52 -20.22
C ALA A 567 8.31 -21.30 -18.86
N ALA A 568 8.51 -20.15 -18.23
CA ALA A 568 7.84 -19.77 -16.98
C ALA A 568 6.33 -19.61 -17.16
N SER A 569 5.87 -18.99 -18.25
CA SER A 569 4.44 -18.87 -18.59
C SER A 569 3.77 -20.22 -18.74
N HIS A 570 4.47 -21.20 -19.33
CA HIS A 570 3.96 -22.56 -19.46
C HIS A 570 3.95 -23.34 -18.11
N GLN A 571 4.85 -23.05 -17.17
CA GLN A 571 4.77 -23.60 -15.81
C GLN A 571 3.67 -22.93 -14.97
N ALA A 572 3.52 -21.61 -15.10
CA ALA A 572 2.42 -20.87 -14.48
C ALA A 572 1.07 -21.40 -14.97
N ALA A 573 0.90 -21.61 -16.28
CA ALA A 573 -0.31 -22.21 -16.86
C ALA A 573 -0.66 -23.58 -16.24
N LEU A 574 0.34 -24.46 -16.03
CA LEU A 574 0.13 -25.76 -15.39
C LEU A 574 -0.25 -25.65 -13.90
N ALA A 575 0.30 -24.67 -13.18
CA ALA A 575 -0.07 -24.42 -11.79
C ALA A 575 -1.49 -23.83 -11.67
N LEU A 576 -1.83 -22.86 -12.53
CA LEU A 576 -3.16 -22.23 -12.59
C LEU A 576 -4.24 -23.27 -12.97
N ALA A 577 -3.93 -24.22 -13.87
CA ALA A 577 -4.84 -25.31 -14.25
C ALA A 577 -5.19 -26.29 -13.12
N ALA A 578 -4.38 -26.34 -12.05
CA ALA A 578 -4.68 -27.16 -10.89
C ALA A 578 -5.78 -26.54 -10.01
N ASP A 579 -5.90 -25.20 -9.98
CA ASP A 579 -7.03 -24.52 -9.34
C ASP A 579 -8.26 -24.51 -10.29
N ARG A 580 -9.09 -25.54 -10.14
CA ARG A 580 -10.37 -25.61 -10.85
C ARG A 580 -11.29 -24.44 -10.51
N ALA A 581 -11.28 -23.96 -9.27
CA ALA A 581 -12.12 -22.84 -8.88
C ALA A 581 -11.68 -21.54 -9.58
N LEU A 582 -10.40 -21.37 -9.94
CA LEU A 582 -9.95 -20.25 -10.76
C LEU A 582 -10.48 -20.34 -12.19
N ALA A 583 -10.46 -21.52 -12.80
CA ALA A 583 -11.06 -21.74 -14.12
C ALA A 583 -12.58 -21.52 -14.10
N ASP A 584 -13.28 -22.02 -13.07
CA ASP A 584 -14.72 -21.83 -12.90
C ASP A 584 -15.09 -20.36 -12.64
N ARG A 585 -14.26 -19.61 -11.88
CA ARG A 585 -14.41 -18.14 -11.74
C ARG A 585 -14.22 -17.43 -13.09
N TRP A 586 -13.23 -17.78 -13.90
CA TRP A 586 -13.04 -17.18 -15.23
C TRP A 586 -14.17 -17.53 -16.20
N LEU A 587 -14.77 -18.72 -16.10
CA LEU A 587 -15.99 -19.07 -16.85
C LEU A 587 -17.17 -18.18 -16.44
N SER A 588 -17.30 -17.79 -15.17
CA SER A 588 -18.36 -16.87 -14.71
C SER A 588 -18.23 -15.43 -15.22
N VAL A 589 -17.03 -14.99 -15.66
CA VAL A 589 -16.83 -13.69 -16.32
C VAL A 589 -17.36 -13.70 -17.76
N LEU A 590 -17.39 -14.88 -18.40
CA LEU A 590 -17.89 -15.09 -19.76
C LEU A 590 -19.41 -15.33 -19.80
N ASP A 591 -20.03 -15.63 -18.66
CA ASP A 591 -21.48 -15.86 -18.55
C ASP A 591 -22.22 -14.53 -18.31
N PRO A 592 -23.15 -14.11 -19.20
CA PRO A 592 -23.99 -12.92 -18.96
C PRO A 592 -25.06 -13.14 -17.88
N GLY A 593 -25.31 -14.38 -17.45
CA GLY A 593 -26.36 -14.73 -16.51
C GLY A 593 -27.75 -14.33 -17.02
N ASP A 594 -28.54 -13.67 -16.17
CA ASP A 594 -29.87 -13.17 -16.51
C ASP A 594 -29.86 -11.89 -17.38
N LEU A 595 -28.69 -11.30 -17.68
CA LEU A 595 -28.60 -10.06 -18.44
C LEU A 595 -28.66 -10.28 -19.96
N ALA A 596 -29.37 -9.41 -20.67
CA ALA A 596 -29.45 -9.46 -22.12
C ALA A 596 -28.14 -8.95 -22.76
N GLN A 597 -27.34 -9.86 -23.30
CA GLN A 597 -26.05 -9.50 -23.93
C GLN A 597 -26.27 -8.68 -25.22
N VAL A 598 -25.73 -7.46 -25.26
CA VAL A 598 -25.66 -6.60 -26.43
C VAL A 598 -24.80 -7.27 -27.50
N ARG A 599 -25.33 -7.38 -28.72
CA ARG A 599 -24.59 -7.81 -29.91
C ARG A 599 -24.44 -6.63 -30.87
N TYR A 600 -23.21 -6.34 -31.27
CA TYR A 600 -22.92 -5.40 -32.36
C TYR A 600 -22.79 -6.11 -33.72
N SER A 601 -22.46 -7.41 -33.72
CA SER A 601 -22.52 -8.29 -34.90
C SER A 601 -22.97 -9.70 -34.51
N ASP A 602 -23.98 -10.23 -35.21
CA ASP A 602 -24.35 -11.65 -35.14
C ASP A 602 -23.39 -12.53 -35.99
N SER A 603 -22.60 -11.91 -36.88
CA SER A 603 -21.59 -12.60 -37.69
C SER A 603 -20.23 -12.60 -36.99
N ARG A 604 -19.63 -13.79 -36.91
CA ARG A 604 -18.21 -13.99 -36.54
C ARG A 604 -17.26 -13.89 -37.74
N GLN A 605 -17.80 -13.93 -38.97
CA GLN A 605 -17.04 -13.60 -40.17
C GLN A 605 -17.13 -12.09 -40.36
N LEU A 606 -16.14 -11.39 -39.80
CA LEU A 606 -16.06 -9.93 -39.78
C LEU A 606 -15.39 -9.34 -41.04
N GLY A 607 -14.73 -10.19 -41.84
CA GLY A 607 -13.95 -9.78 -43.00
C GLY A 607 -12.50 -9.46 -42.62
N THR A 608 -11.89 -8.57 -43.40
CA THR A 608 -10.52 -8.08 -43.20
C THR A 608 -10.51 -6.63 -42.72
N LEU A 609 -9.35 -6.10 -42.34
CA LEU A 609 -9.19 -4.67 -42.06
C LEU A 609 -9.38 -3.77 -43.30
N ALA A 610 -9.40 -4.33 -44.52
CA ALA A 610 -9.88 -3.62 -45.71
C ALA A 610 -11.41 -3.37 -45.68
N ASP A 611 -12.15 -4.20 -44.94
CA ASP A 611 -13.60 -4.16 -44.76
C ASP A 611 -14.01 -3.43 -43.46
N THR A 612 -13.08 -2.91 -42.66
CA THR A 612 -13.43 -2.05 -41.52
C THR A 612 -13.61 -0.59 -41.96
N ARG A 613 -14.38 0.15 -41.18
CA ARG A 613 -14.46 1.61 -41.23
C ARG A 613 -13.75 2.18 -40.01
N GLU A 614 -12.75 3.02 -40.26
CA GLU A 614 -12.12 3.83 -39.22
C GLU A 614 -12.97 5.05 -38.86
N VAL A 615 -12.97 5.40 -37.56
CA VAL A 615 -13.49 6.67 -37.03
C VAL A 615 -12.51 7.17 -35.95
N VAL A 616 -12.05 8.41 -36.05
CA VAL A 616 -11.17 9.04 -35.04
C VAL A 616 -11.93 10.16 -34.34
N HIS A 617 -11.81 10.23 -33.01
CA HIS A 617 -12.33 11.32 -32.18
C HIS A 617 -11.23 11.82 -31.25
N THR A 618 -10.87 13.10 -31.37
CA THR A 618 -9.99 13.79 -30.43
C THR A 618 -10.86 14.62 -29.48
N LEU A 619 -10.63 14.50 -28.17
CA LEU A 619 -11.25 15.37 -27.16
C LEU A 619 -10.44 16.66 -27.01
N ASP A 620 -11.09 17.73 -26.56
CA ASP A 620 -10.42 18.98 -26.20
C ASP A 620 -9.57 18.84 -24.93
N ALA A 621 -8.66 19.80 -24.73
CA ALA A 621 -7.71 19.78 -23.62
C ALA A 621 -8.34 20.06 -22.24
N GLU A 622 -9.59 20.52 -22.16
CA GLU A 622 -10.31 20.70 -20.88
C GLU A 622 -10.95 19.38 -20.45
N THR A 623 -11.75 18.77 -21.33
CA THR A 623 -12.32 17.43 -21.17
C THR A 623 -11.24 16.40 -20.86
N THR A 624 -10.11 16.44 -21.59
CA THR A 624 -8.98 15.52 -21.37
C THR A 624 -8.33 15.68 -19.99
N ARG A 625 -8.12 16.91 -19.51
CA ARG A 625 -7.59 17.14 -18.15
C ARG A 625 -8.54 16.65 -17.06
N GLY A 626 -9.85 16.83 -17.22
CA GLY A 626 -10.85 16.27 -16.29
C GLY A 626 -10.83 14.74 -16.25
N LEU A 627 -10.70 14.09 -17.41
CA LEU A 627 -10.57 12.62 -17.50
C LEU A 627 -9.25 12.10 -16.94
N LEU A 628 -8.14 12.83 -17.12
CA LEU A 628 -6.85 12.49 -16.52
C LEU A 628 -6.90 12.57 -14.99
N ALA A 629 -7.44 13.65 -14.41
CA ALA A 629 -7.60 13.80 -12.97
C ALA A 629 -8.57 12.75 -12.36
N LEU A 630 -9.60 12.33 -13.10
CA LEU A 630 -10.45 11.19 -12.71
C LEU A 630 -9.69 9.85 -12.81
N GLY A 631 -8.83 9.71 -13.83
CA GLY A 631 -7.98 8.55 -14.08
C GLY A 631 -6.87 8.38 -13.03
N GLU A 632 -6.32 9.46 -12.47
CA GLU A 632 -5.38 9.41 -11.33
C GLU A 632 -6.00 8.67 -10.13
N GLY A 633 -7.33 8.79 -9.93
CA GLY A 633 -8.06 8.14 -8.84
C GLY A 633 -8.51 6.69 -9.10
N CYS A 634 -8.44 6.15 -10.33
CA CYS A 634 -8.88 4.76 -10.61
C CYS A 634 -8.40 4.09 -11.91
N GLY A 635 -7.42 4.65 -12.62
CA GLY A 635 -6.94 4.17 -13.93
C GLY A 635 -7.79 4.66 -15.11
N MET A 636 -7.13 5.00 -16.23
CA MET A 636 -7.81 5.46 -17.45
C MET A 636 -8.66 4.35 -18.08
N ASP A 637 -8.23 3.10 -17.99
CA ASP A 637 -8.99 1.92 -18.43
C ASP A 637 -10.36 1.85 -17.76
N THR A 638 -10.42 2.07 -16.45
CA THR A 638 -11.67 2.16 -15.68
C THR A 638 -12.58 3.30 -16.16
N VAL A 639 -12.01 4.43 -16.60
CA VAL A 639 -12.75 5.58 -17.15
C VAL A 639 -13.28 5.27 -18.56
N LEU A 640 -12.51 4.57 -19.41
CA LEU A 640 -12.96 4.08 -20.71
C LEU A 640 -14.05 3.02 -20.57
N HIS A 641 -13.88 2.05 -19.68
CA HIS A 641 -14.88 1.05 -19.33
C HIS A 641 -16.16 1.69 -18.76
N ALA A 642 -16.04 2.72 -17.92
CA ALA A 642 -17.20 3.48 -17.44
C ALA A 642 -17.94 4.15 -18.61
N ALA A 643 -17.22 4.77 -19.54
CA ALA A 643 -17.84 5.38 -20.71
C ALA A 643 -18.55 4.36 -21.62
N VAL A 644 -18.03 3.14 -21.76
CA VAL A 644 -18.71 2.03 -22.45
C VAL A 644 -19.96 1.60 -21.69
N ALA A 645 -19.88 1.36 -20.37
CA ALA A 645 -21.01 0.98 -19.53
C ALA A 645 -22.14 2.03 -19.56
N GLY A 646 -21.79 3.31 -19.71
CA GLY A 646 -22.74 4.42 -19.90
C GLY A 646 -23.48 4.45 -21.24
N THR A 647 -23.16 3.55 -22.18
CA THR A 647 -23.90 3.39 -23.45
C THR A 647 -24.90 2.23 -23.45
N LEU A 648 -24.91 1.42 -22.39
CA LEU A 648 -25.75 0.23 -22.26
C LEU A 648 -27.14 0.59 -21.72
N ALA A 649 -28.15 -0.22 -22.09
CA ALA A 649 -29.52 -0.06 -21.59
C ALA A 649 -29.76 -0.91 -20.33
N ASP A 650 -30.59 -0.44 -19.39
CA ASP A 650 -30.93 -1.18 -18.17
C ASP A 650 -31.32 -2.64 -18.46
N GLY A 651 -30.73 -3.59 -17.74
CA GLY A 651 -30.91 -5.03 -17.94
C GLY A 651 -30.04 -5.67 -19.05
N THR A 652 -29.15 -4.90 -19.69
CA THR A 652 -28.19 -5.42 -20.67
C THR A 652 -26.76 -5.49 -20.15
N CYS A 653 -25.91 -6.27 -20.83
CA CYS A 653 -24.46 -6.29 -20.64
C CYS A 653 -23.73 -6.34 -22.00
N VAL A 654 -22.45 -5.99 -22.03
CA VAL A 654 -21.55 -6.26 -23.17
C VAL A 654 -20.31 -6.99 -22.68
N LEU A 655 -19.93 -8.05 -23.39
CA LEU A 655 -18.63 -8.69 -23.20
C LEU A 655 -17.62 -7.97 -24.10
N LEU A 656 -16.59 -7.38 -23.49
CA LEU A 656 -15.43 -6.84 -24.18
C LEU A 656 -14.19 -7.68 -23.88
N GLU A 657 -13.23 -7.66 -24.80
CA GLU A 657 -11.85 -8.08 -24.55
C GLU A 657 -11.06 -6.81 -24.21
N ALA A 658 -10.36 -6.81 -23.08
CA ALA A 658 -9.49 -5.72 -22.65
C ALA A 658 -8.03 -6.11 -22.91
N GLU A 659 -7.22 -5.18 -23.42
CA GLU A 659 -5.80 -5.39 -23.65
C GLU A 659 -4.94 -4.65 -22.61
N GLY A 660 -3.78 -5.22 -22.30
CA GLY A 660 -2.75 -4.57 -21.50
C GLY A 660 -1.35 -5.04 -21.88
N HIS A 661 -0.33 -4.30 -21.45
CA HIS A 661 1.07 -4.53 -21.83
C HIS A 661 1.63 -5.92 -21.47
N GLY A 662 0.97 -6.68 -20.58
CA GLY A 662 1.28 -8.10 -20.27
C GLY A 662 2.70 -8.38 -19.76
N ARG A 663 3.42 -7.33 -19.36
CA ARG A 663 4.74 -7.37 -18.71
C ARG A 663 4.55 -7.17 -17.21
N PRO A 664 4.21 -8.22 -16.44
CA PRO A 664 3.83 -8.05 -15.04
C PRO A 664 5.01 -7.53 -14.22
N ALA A 665 4.81 -6.40 -13.57
CA ALA A 665 5.81 -5.74 -12.74
C ALA A 665 5.92 -6.41 -11.34
N GLY A 666 6.17 -7.72 -11.34
CA GLY A 666 6.37 -8.55 -10.15
C GLY A 666 5.25 -9.54 -9.80
N THR A 667 4.55 -10.15 -10.78
CA THR A 667 3.64 -11.26 -10.45
C THR A 667 4.40 -12.43 -9.85
N ARG A 668 3.91 -12.89 -8.69
CA ARG A 668 4.43 -14.06 -8.00
C ARG A 668 3.76 -15.32 -8.55
N PHE A 669 4.27 -15.81 -9.68
CA PHE A 669 3.88 -17.12 -10.19
C PHE A 669 4.46 -18.20 -9.26
N ASN A 670 3.67 -18.57 -8.26
CA ASN A 670 4.03 -19.47 -7.16
C ASN A 670 5.08 -18.86 -6.19
N ASP A 671 5.65 -19.70 -5.32
CA ASP A 671 6.67 -19.37 -4.33
C ASP A 671 7.83 -18.53 -4.92
N ALA A 672 8.44 -17.63 -4.13
CA ALA A 672 9.15 -16.43 -4.60
C ALA A 672 10.52 -16.64 -5.28
N ARG A 673 10.70 -17.71 -6.06
CA ARG A 673 12.01 -18.22 -6.53
C ARG A 673 12.15 -18.27 -8.06
N ASP A 674 11.04 -18.33 -8.80
CA ASP A 674 11.02 -18.55 -10.25
C ASP A 674 10.41 -17.36 -11.05
N THR A 675 10.70 -16.12 -10.65
CA THR A 675 10.24 -14.92 -11.40
C THR A 675 11.22 -14.52 -12.52
N VAL A 676 10.72 -14.40 -13.75
CA VAL A 676 11.50 -13.93 -14.91
C VAL A 676 11.28 -12.42 -15.12
N GLU A 677 12.37 -11.67 -15.34
CA GLU A 677 12.34 -10.24 -15.66
C GLU A 677 12.14 -10.05 -17.18
N VAL A 678 11.24 -9.15 -17.58
CA VAL A 678 10.90 -8.87 -18.99
C VAL A 678 10.70 -7.39 -19.33
N GLY A 679 10.72 -6.48 -18.35
CA GLY A 679 10.65 -5.03 -18.57
C GLY A 679 11.83 -4.48 -19.36
N SER A 680 12.98 -5.16 -19.34
CA SER A 680 14.14 -4.86 -20.21
C SER A 680 14.14 -5.59 -21.57
N THR A 681 13.17 -6.47 -21.84
CA THR A 681 13.21 -7.41 -22.98
C THR A 681 12.31 -6.95 -24.14
N VAL A 682 12.86 -6.85 -25.35
CA VAL A 682 12.06 -6.66 -26.58
C VAL A 682 11.37 -7.98 -26.97
N GLY A 683 10.11 -7.87 -27.40
CA GLY A 683 9.25 -9.00 -27.78
C GLY A 683 7.78 -8.63 -27.67
N TRP A 684 6.89 -9.56 -27.99
CA TRP A 684 5.44 -9.36 -27.86
C TRP A 684 4.91 -10.00 -26.57
N PHE A 685 4.56 -9.14 -25.60
CA PHE A 685 4.12 -9.58 -24.27
C PHE A 685 2.64 -9.28 -23.98
N THR A 686 1.92 -8.60 -24.88
CA THR A 686 0.51 -8.17 -24.70
C THR A 686 -0.34 -9.29 -24.11
N ALA A 687 -1.06 -8.97 -23.04
CA ALA A 687 -2.04 -9.84 -22.42
C ALA A 687 -3.45 -9.30 -22.70
N THR A 688 -4.38 -10.19 -22.96
CA THR A 688 -5.80 -9.86 -23.13
C THR A 688 -6.66 -10.71 -22.19
N TRP A 689 -7.83 -10.17 -21.80
CA TRP A 689 -8.77 -10.85 -20.91
C TRP A 689 -10.21 -10.38 -21.14
N PRO A 690 -11.21 -11.24 -20.87
CA PRO A 690 -12.62 -10.86 -20.93
C PRO A 690 -13.01 -9.95 -19.77
N LEU A 691 -13.88 -8.98 -20.05
CA LEU A 691 -14.56 -8.16 -19.07
C LEU A 691 -16.04 -8.02 -19.45
N SER A 692 -16.93 -8.48 -18.58
CA SER A 692 -18.38 -8.29 -18.76
C SER A 692 -18.81 -6.97 -18.11
N LEU A 693 -19.15 -5.97 -18.91
CA LEU A 693 -19.70 -4.71 -18.43
C LEU A 693 -21.22 -4.77 -18.46
N SER A 694 -21.87 -4.66 -17.30
CA SER A 694 -23.31 -4.50 -17.18
C SER A 694 -23.72 -3.03 -17.30
N ALA A 695 -24.98 -2.80 -17.71
CA ALA A 695 -25.57 -1.48 -17.65
C ALA A 695 -25.63 -0.98 -16.20
N ALA A 696 -25.33 0.31 -16.02
CA ALA A 696 -25.23 0.92 -14.71
C ALA A 696 -26.60 1.05 -14.03
N ALA A 697 -26.95 0.06 -13.20
CA ALA A 697 -28.26 -0.06 -12.58
C ALA A 697 -28.72 1.25 -11.91
N SER A 698 -29.78 1.83 -12.46
CA SER A 698 -30.47 3.08 -12.02
C SER A 698 -31.16 2.97 -10.64
N GLY A 699 -30.70 2.07 -9.76
CA GLY A 699 -31.41 1.57 -8.59
C GLY A 699 -31.66 2.62 -7.50
N GLY A 700 -32.77 3.34 -7.60
CA GLY A 700 -33.44 4.10 -6.52
C GLY A 700 -32.66 5.24 -5.86
N THR A 701 -31.43 5.52 -6.30
CA THR A 701 -30.46 6.37 -5.61
C THR A 701 -30.29 7.72 -6.30
N GLN A 702 -29.96 8.77 -5.53
CA GLN A 702 -29.75 10.14 -6.02
C GLN A 702 -28.43 10.33 -6.79
N ALA A 703 -27.78 9.25 -7.24
CA ALA A 703 -26.50 9.32 -7.94
C ALA A 703 -26.68 9.90 -9.35
N SER A 704 -25.70 10.70 -9.79
CA SER A 704 -25.62 11.11 -11.19
C SER A 704 -25.27 9.91 -12.09
N ALA A 705 -25.69 9.94 -13.36
CA ALA A 705 -25.42 8.86 -14.30
C ALA A 705 -23.91 8.54 -14.44
N PRO A 706 -22.99 9.54 -14.56
CA PRO A 706 -21.54 9.29 -14.58
C PRO A 706 -21.01 8.51 -13.35
N GLN A 707 -21.52 8.79 -12.15
CA GLN A 707 -21.16 8.03 -10.95
C GLN A 707 -21.68 6.57 -11.01
N ALA A 708 -22.84 6.33 -11.61
CA ALA A 708 -23.36 4.98 -11.79
C ALA A 708 -22.52 4.19 -12.81
N TRP A 709 -22.13 4.81 -13.92
CA TRP A 709 -21.24 4.22 -14.93
C TRP A 709 -19.88 3.82 -14.34
N LEU A 710 -19.28 4.70 -13.54
CA LEU A 710 -17.99 4.44 -12.89
C LEU A 710 -18.06 3.31 -11.85
N ARG A 711 -19.19 3.19 -11.13
CA ARG A 711 -19.42 2.03 -10.23
C ARG A 711 -19.54 0.72 -11.00
N ALA A 712 -20.22 0.70 -12.15
CA ALA A 712 -20.37 -0.51 -12.96
C ALA A 712 -19.01 -1.02 -13.48
N ALA A 713 -18.17 -0.13 -14.02
CA ALA A 713 -16.84 -0.48 -14.51
C ALA A 713 -15.91 -0.99 -13.39
N ARG A 714 -15.95 -0.37 -12.20
CA ARG A 714 -15.18 -0.85 -11.03
C ARG A 714 -15.68 -2.19 -10.52
N ALA A 715 -17.00 -2.42 -10.46
CA ALA A 715 -17.57 -3.69 -10.03
C ALA A 715 -17.18 -4.84 -10.97
N ALA A 716 -17.20 -4.61 -12.29
CA ALA A 716 -16.73 -5.59 -13.28
C ALA A 716 -15.22 -5.87 -13.13
N SER A 717 -14.41 -4.84 -12.87
CA SER A 717 -12.96 -4.99 -12.66
C SER A 717 -12.61 -5.73 -11.36
N ALA A 718 -13.36 -5.47 -10.27
CA ALA A 718 -13.21 -6.14 -8.98
C ALA A 718 -13.72 -7.59 -8.98
N ALA A 719 -14.56 -7.97 -9.95
CA ALA A 719 -15.01 -9.34 -10.15
C ALA A 719 -13.97 -10.24 -10.85
N LEU A 720 -12.82 -9.69 -11.28
CA LEU A 720 -11.81 -10.46 -12.00
C LEU A 720 -11.11 -11.50 -11.07
N PRO A 721 -10.96 -12.77 -11.49
CA PRO A 721 -10.63 -13.88 -10.57
C PRO A 721 -9.22 -13.89 -9.94
N THR A 722 -8.29 -13.15 -10.53
CA THR A 722 -6.88 -12.93 -10.13
C THR A 722 -6.24 -11.94 -11.13
N ASP A 723 -4.91 -11.77 -11.12
CA ASP A 723 -4.13 -11.01 -12.12
C ASP A 723 -4.54 -11.33 -13.58
N THR A 724 -4.61 -10.31 -14.43
CA THR A 724 -5.18 -10.43 -15.77
C THR A 724 -4.28 -11.21 -16.75
N ALA A 725 -2.96 -11.15 -16.59
CA ALA A 725 -2.04 -11.93 -17.43
C ALA A 725 -2.15 -13.45 -17.18
N SER A 726 -2.75 -13.87 -16.06
CA SER A 726 -3.10 -15.28 -15.82
C SER A 726 -4.11 -15.83 -16.84
N TYR A 727 -4.97 -14.96 -17.40
CA TYR A 727 -6.03 -15.38 -18.31
C TYR A 727 -5.46 -16.01 -19.57
N GLY A 728 -4.62 -15.29 -20.31
CA GLY A 728 -3.96 -15.80 -21.50
C GLY A 728 -3.14 -17.08 -21.27
N MET A 729 -2.55 -17.25 -20.08
CA MET A 729 -1.83 -18.47 -19.71
C MET A 729 -2.77 -19.67 -19.54
N LEU A 730 -3.87 -19.51 -18.78
CA LEU A 730 -4.92 -20.53 -18.67
C LEU A 730 -5.56 -20.83 -20.04
N ARG A 731 -5.90 -19.78 -20.78
CA ARG A 731 -6.68 -19.81 -22.00
C ARG A 731 -5.95 -20.43 -23.19
N HIS A 732 -4.66 -20.15 -23.35
CA HIS A 732 -3.89 -20.59 -24.52
C HIS A 732 -2.86 -21.68 -24.25
N LEU A 733 -2.38 -21.84 -23.00
CA LEU A 733 -1.31 -22.80 -22.67
C LEU A 733 -1.80 -23.97 -21.81
N ALA A 734 -2.94 -23.84 -21.11
CA ALA A 734 -3.35 -24.80 -20.08
C ALA A 734 -4.30 -25.92 -20.58
N GLY A 735 -4.03 -26.49 -21.75
CA GLY A 735 -4.66 -27.72 -22.26
C GLY A 735 -6.18 -27.73 -22.13
N SER A 736 -6.74 -28.77 -21.49
CA SER A 736 -8.19 -28.97 -21.37
C SER A 736 -8.92 -28.02 -20.40
N ALA A 737 -8.20 -27.15 -19.68
CA ALA A 737 -8.80 -25.98 -19.03
C ALA A 737 -8.93 -24.83 -20.04
N GLY A 738 -7.89 -24.59 -20.83
CA GLY A 738 -7.89 -23.62 -21.94
C GLY A 738 -8.92 -23.95 -23.02
N GLU A 739 -9.13 -25.23 -23.37
CA GLU A 739 -10.17 -25.69 -24.31
C GLU A 739 -11.60 -25.32 -23.83
N LYS A 740 -11.86 -25.36 -22.52
CA LYS A 740 -13.16 -24.95 -21.96
C LYS A 740 -13.35 -23.45 -22.01
N LEU A 741 -12.32 -22.68 -21.64
CA LEU A 741 -12.33 -21.22 -21.75
C LEU A 741 -12.49 -20.79 -23.22
N ALA A 742 -11.85 -21.49 -24.16
CA ALA A 742 -12.03 -21.30 -25.59
C ALA A 742 -13.48 -21.54 -26.03
N ALA A 743 -14.09 -22.65 -25.63
CA ALA A 743 -15.48 -22.95 -25.97
C ALA A 743 -16.47 -21.94 -25.35
N ALA A 744 -16.16 -21.40 -24.16
CA ALA A 744 -16.95 -20.39 -23.48
C ALA A 744 -16.78 -19.00 -24.09
N GLU A 745 -15.56 -18.58 -24.43
CA GLU A 745 -15.30 -17.39 -25.26
C GLU A 745 -16.00 -17.49 -26.60
N ASP A 746 -15.90 -18.64 -27.27
CA ASP A 746 -16.61 -18.85 -28.53
C ASP A 746 -18.12 -18.73 -28.29
N ALA A 747 -18.70 -19.33 -27.26
CA ALA A 747 -20.13 -19.18 -26.99
C ALA A 747 -20.53 -17.72 -26.70
N ALA A 748 -19.80 -17.04 -25.82
CA ALA A 748 -20.09 -15.68 -25.36
C ALA A 748 -19.77 -14.63 -26.42
N GLY A 749 -18.68 -14.78 -27.19
CA GLY A 749 -18.25 -13.96 -28.32
C GLY A 749 -18.12 -12.47 -28.01
N ALA A 750 -16.93 -12.02 -27.61
CA ALA A 750 -16.64 -10.61 -27.33
C ALA A 750 -17.07 -9.69 -28.49
N GLN A 751 -17.58 -8.50 -28.17
CA GLN A 751 -18.21 -7.59 -29.12
C GLN A 751 -17.41 -6.29 -29.32
N LEU A 752 -16.49 -6.01 -28.41
CA LEU A 752 -15.68 -4.81 -28.36
C LEU A 752 -14.27 -5.19 -27.88
N LEU A 753 -13.23 -4.66 -28.51
CA LEU A 753 -11.87 -4.62 -27.97
C LEU A 753 -11.62 -3.23 -27.35
N VAL A 754 -11.01 -3.14 -26.17
CA VAL A 754 -10.58 -1.87 -25.56
C VAL A 754 -9.12 -1.94 -25.15
N ASN A 755 -8.32 -0.97 -25.63
CA ASN A 755 -6.90 -0.82 -25.31
C ASN A 755 -6.59 0.65 -25.01
N TYR A 756 -5.90 0.93 -23.89
CA TYR A 756 -5.28 2.22 -23.60
C TYR A 756 -3.76 2.14 -23.76
N LEU A 757 -3.25 2.82 -24.79
CA LEU A 757 -1.84 2.80 -25.18
C LEU A 757 -0.97 3.79 -24.38
N GLY A 758 -1.55 4.52 -23.43
CA GLY A 758 -0.84 5.51 -22.60
C GLY A 758 -0.78 6.90 -23.23
N ARG A 759 0.35 7.59 -23.06
CA ARG A 759 0.62 8.94 -23.54
C ARG A 759 1.81 8.90 -24.51
N ASP A 760 1.63 9.46 -25.69
CA ASP A 760 2.68 9.57 -26.72
C ASP A 760 3.36 10.95 -26.65
N ALA A 761 4.61 11.02 -27.09
CA ALA A 761 5.44 12.23 -27.00
C ALA A 761 5.08 13.25 -28.11
N VAL A 762 5.45 14.52 -27.90
CA VAL A 762 5.28 15.58 -28.91
C VAL A 762 6.17 15.28 -30.13
N ALA A 763 5.56 15.21 -31.31
CA ALA A 763 6.24 14.90 -32.56
C ALA A 763 6.97 16.12 -33.18
N ASP A 764 8.04 16.58 -32.52
CA ASP A 764 9.08 17.43 -33.13
C ASP A 764 10.44 17.18 -32.46
N GLY A 765 11.53 17.20 -33.24
CA GLY A 765 12.90 17.02 -32.78
C GLY A 765 13.59 15.72 -33.20
N GLU A 766 14.84 15.56 -32.77
CA GLU A 766 15.70 14.40 -33.05
C GLU A 766 15.23 13.16 -32.28
N TRP A 767 15.29 12.01 -32.94
CA TRP A 767 14.80 10.70 -32.46
C TRP A 767 13.30 10.63 -32.10
N GLN A 768 12.53 11.69 -32.37
CA GLN A 768 11.07 11.69 -32.27
C GLN A 768 10.42 11.09 -33.53
N PRO A 769 9.13 10.70 -33.46
CA PRO A 769 8.37 10.29 -34.64
C PRO A 769 8.35 11.39 -35.72
N ALA A 770 8.48 10.98 -36.99
CA ALA A 770 8.34 11.89 -38.13
C ALA A 770 6.86 12.27 -38.34
N GLU A 771 6.57 13.52 -38.72
CA GLU A 771 5.21 14.08 -38.84
C GLU A 771 4.28 13.23 -39.74
N ASP A 772 4.78 12.74 -40.88
CA ASP A 772 4.02 11.92 -41.83
C ASP A 772 3.89 10.44 -41.45
N ALA A 773 4.43 9.97 -40.31
CA ALA A 773 4.55 8.53 -40.00
C ALA A 773 3.22 7.76 -40.06
N ALA A 774 2.15 8.32 -39.51
CA ALA A 774 0.82 7.71 -39.51
C ALA A 774 0.12 7.75 -40.89
N ALA A 775 0.44 8.76 -41.72
CA ALA A 775 -0.03 8.82 -43.10
C ALA A 775 0.68 7.75 -43.95
N LEU A 776 1.98 7.58 -43.75
CA LEU A 776 2.81 6.58 -44.43
C LEU A 776 2.32 5.15 -44.15
N GLU A 777 2.00 4.83 -42.89
CA GLU A 777 1.41 3.53 -42.51
C GLU A 777 0.03 3.27 -43.17
N SER A 778 -0.78 4.32 -43.28
CA SER A 778 -2.09 4.25 -43.94
C SER A 778 -1.97 4.04 -45.46
N GLU A 779 -1.06 4.75 -46.13
CA GLU A 779 -0.81 4.60 -47.57
C GLU A 779 -0.15 3.25 -47.92
N LEU A 780 0.71 2.74 -47.03
CA LEU A 780 1.28 1.38 -47.16
C LEU A 780 0.16 0.32 -47.16
N GLY A 781 -0.86 0.49 -46.31
CA GLY A 781 -2.07 -0.33 -46.29
C GLY A 781 -1.85 -1.82 -46.02
N LEU A 782 -0.70 -2.20 -45.45
CA LEU A 782 -0.28 -3.60 -45.35
C LEU A 782 -1.10 -4.41 -44.34
N HIS A 783 -1.59 -3.76 -43.29
CA HIS A 783 -2.53 -4.36 -42.33
C HIS A 783 -3.90 -4.70 -42.95
N ARG A 784 -4.25 -4.14 -44.12
CA ARG A 784 -5.61 -4.27 -44.70
C ARG A 784 -6.00 -5.71 -45.06
N ALA A 785 -5.04 -6.59 -45.31
CA ALA A 785 -5.32 -8.01 -45.60
C ALA A 785 -5.55 -8.85 -44.34
N LEU A 786 -5.26 -8.32 -43.15
CA LEU A 786 -5.42 -9.04 -41.88
C LEU A 786 -6.92 -9.25 -41.55
N PRO A 787 -7.28 -10.35 -40.87
CA PRO A 787 -8.63 -10.52 -40.35
C PRO A 787 -9.02 -9.41 -39.36
N ALA A 788 -10.24 -8.91 -39.44
CA ALA A 788 -10.82 -8.08 -38.37
C ALA A 788 -11.14 -8.98 -37.16
N THR A 789 -10.71 -8.59 -35.95
CA THR A 789 -10.82 -9.47 -34.77
C THR A 789 -12.13 -9.29 -34.03
N HIS A 790 -12.59 -8.05 -33.87
CA HIS A 790 -13.80 -7.71 -33.14
C HIS A 790 -14.81 -6.89 -33.98
N PRO A 791 -16.12 -6.95 -33.67
CA PRO A 791 -17.11 -6.10 -34.33
C PRO A 791 -16.84 -4.59 -34.16
N VAL A 792 -16.25 -4.20 -33.04
CA VAL A 792 -15.73 -2.88 -32.73
C VAL A 792 -14.36 -3.04 -32.05
N GLU A 793 -13.38 -2.22 -32.42
CA GLU A 793 -12.10 -2.11 -31.73
C GLU A 793 -11.85 -0.65 -31.35
N LEU A 794 -11.51 -0.37 -30.09
CA LEU A 794 -11.19 0.96 -29.55
C LEU A 794 -9.74 0.98 -29.04
N ASN A 795 -8.90 1.77 -29.70
CA ASN A 795 -7.58 2.15 -29.21
C ASN A 795 -7.61 3.61 -28.71
N ALA A 796 -7.21 3.84 -27.47
CA ALA A 796 -7.18 5.16 -26.84
C ALA A 796 -5.76 5.56 -26.44
N TYR A 797 -5.39 6.83 -26.65
CA TYR A 797 -4.08 7.36 -26.26
C TYR A 797 -4.14 8.88 -26.05
N VAL A 798 -3.24 9.42 -25.23
CA VAL A 798 -3.10 10.87 -25.03
C VAL A 798 -1.95 11.41 -25.87
N THR A 799 -2.16 12.51 -26.59
CA THR A 799 -1.10 13.29 -27.24
C THR A 799 -0.98 14.66 -26.59
N ASP A 800 0.22 15.23 -26.56
CA ASP A 800 0.41 16.61 -26.10
C ASP A 800 0.46 17.60 -27.26
N ALA A 801 -0.25 18.72 -27.11
CA ALA A 801 -0.30 19.84 -28.04
C ALA A 801 -0.02 21.17 -27.31
N ALA A 802 0.12 22.26 -28.06
CA ALA A 802 0.45 23.58 -27.52
C ALA A 802 -0.62 24.17 -26.57
N ASP A 803 -1.86 23.71 -26.66
CA ASP A 803 -2.99 24.07 -25.79
C ASP A 803 -3.30 23.02 -24.69
N GLY A 804 -2.57 21.89 -24.67
CA GLY A 804 -2.62 20.90 -23.59
C GLY A 804 -2.66 19.44 -24.08
N PRO A 805 -2.97 18.48 -23.18
CA PRO A 805 -3.11 17.07 -23.53
C PRO A 805 -4.47 16.81 -24.18
N HIS A 806 -4.50 15.94 -25.20
CA HIS A 806 -5.71 15.54 -25.91
C HIS A 806 -5.87 14.01 -25.92
N LEU A 807 -7.01 13.51 -25.43
CA LEU A 807 -7.35 12.09 -25.55
C LEU A 807 -7.87 11.80 -26.97
N VAL A 808 -7.14 10.96 -27.69
CA VAL A 808 -7.49 10.45 -29.02
C VAL A 808 -8.12 9.06 -28.86
N LEU A 809 -9.28 8.88 -29.50
CA LEU A 809 -10.04 7.63 -29.54
C LEU A 809 -10.11 7.16 -31.00
N ARG A 810 -9.37 6.10 -31.33
CA ARG A 810 -9.30 5.51 -32.67
C ARG A 810 -10.15 4.23 -32.70
N TRP A 811 -11.21 4.27 -33.49
CA TRP A 811 -12.19 3.19 -33.60
C TRP A 811 -12.07 2.47 -34.94
N GLN A 812 -12.09 1.14 -34.92
CA GLN A 812 -12.33 0.33 -36.12
C GLN A 812 -13.67 -0.40 -36.00
N LEU A 813 -14.47 -0.35 -37.07
CA LEU A 813 -15.83 -0.90 -37.12
C LEU A 813 -15.96 -1.84 -38.32
N ALA A 814 -16.15 -3.14 -38.12
CA ALA A 814 -16.33 -4.09 -39.24
C ALA A 814 -17.54 -3.69 -40.12
N ALA A 815 -17.46 -3.79 -41.45
CA ALA A 815 -18.53 -3.30 -42.36
C ALA A 815 -19.93 -3.86 -42.05
N ALA A 816 -20.00 -5.13 -41.62
CA ALA A 816 -21.22 -5.82 -41.22
C ALA A 816 -21.90 -5.21 -39.99
N ASN A 817 -21.14 -4.49 -39.15
CA ASN A 817 -21.63 -3.86 -37.94
C ASN A 817 -22.47 -2.61 -38.26
N ALA A 818 -23.79 -2.74 -38.15
CA ALA A 818 -24.73 -1.63 -38.25
C ALA A 818 -25.06 -1.01 -36.88
N ALA A 819 -25.12 -1.82 -35.82
CA ALA A 819 -25.57 -1.41 -34.48
C ALA A 819 -24.53 -0.55 -33.75
N GLY A 820 -23.25 -0.95 -33.77
CA GLY A 820 -22.14 -0.23 -33.15
C GLY A 820 -21.76 1.09 -33.83
N ARG A 821 -22.41 1.48 -34.93
CA ARG A 821 -22.12 2.75 -35.64
C ARG A 821 -22.41 4.01 -34.82
N GLY A 822 -23.27 3.91 -33.81
CA GLY A 822 -23.52 4.99 -32.84
C GLY A 822 -22.54 5.00 -31.65
N LEU A 823 -21.81 3.91 -31.41
CA LEU A 823 -21.01 3.72 -30.20
C LEU A 823 -19.88 4.76 -30.03
N PRO A 824 -19.12 5.16 -31.08
CA PRO A 824 -18.09 6.19 -30.94
C PRO A 824 -18.64 7.53 -30.44
N GLN A 825 -19.84 7.92 -30.89
CA GLN A 825 -20.49 9.15 -30.46
C GLN A 825 -21.09 9.03 -29.05
N ALA A 826 -21.63 7.86 -28.70
CA ALA A 826 -22.18 7.59 -27.37
C ALA A 826 -21.10 7.56 -26.29
N VAL A 827 -19.98 6.84 -26.51
CA VAL A 827 -18.84 6.79 -25.59
C VAL A 827 -18.18 8.16 -25.44
N ARG A 828 -18.04 8.93 -26.53
CA ARG A 828 -17.59 10.33 -26.45
C ARG A 828 -18.51 11.20 -25.58
N ALA A 829 -19.83 11.03 -25.68
CA ALA A 829 -20.77 11.76 -24.83
C ALA A 829 -20.70 11.32 -23.36
N ALA A 830 -20.48 10.03 -23.09
CA ALA A 830 -20.28 9.52 -21.73
C ALA A 830 -18.96 10.04 -21.11
N LEU A 831 -17.87 10.09 -21.88
CA LEU A 831 -16.60 10.70 -21.45
C LEU A 831 -16.76 12.19 -21.09
N ALA A 832 -17.48 12.97 -21.88
CA ALA A 832 -17.80 14.36 -21.53
C ALA A 832 -18.71 14.51 -20.29
N GLY A 833 -19.44 13.45 -19.90
CA GLY A 833 -20.16 13.38 -18.62
C GLY A 833 -19.27 13.00 -17.44
N LEU A 834 -18.24 12.17 -17.67
CA LEU A 834 -17.26 11.75 -16.67
C LEU A 834 -16.24 12.85 -16.35
N SER A 835 -15.82 13.64 -17.34
CA SER A 835 -14.80 14.70 -17.18
C SER A 835 -15.18 15.82 -16.20
N GLY A 836 -16.47 15.97 -15.90
CA GLY A 836 -17.00 16.93 -14.92
C GLY A 836 -17.19 16.37 -13.51
N MET A 837 -16.75 15.14 -13.23
CA MET A 837 -16.82 14.55 -11.89
C MET A 837 -15.67 15.06 -11.00
N ASP A 838 -15.99 15.42 -9.75
CA ASP A 838 -14.98 15.64 -8.71
C ASP A 838 -14.22 14.33 -8.42
N PRO A 839 -12.87 14.28 -8.61
CA PRO A 839 -12.07 13.10 -8.32
C PRO A 839 -12.16 12.62 -6.87
N LEU A 840 -12.39 13.50 -5.89
CA LEU A 840 -12.52 13.15 -4.48
C LEU A 840 -13.84 12.41 -4.21
N ALA A 841 -14.96 12.94 -4.71
CA ALA A 841 -16.25 12.25 -4.69
C ALA A 841 -16.28 10.97 -5.56
N ALA A 842 -15.42 10.87 -6.57
CA ALA A 842 -15.28 9.69 -7.41
C ALA A 842 -14.41 8.59 -6.78
N GLY A 843 -13.31 8.95 -6.10
CA GLY A 843 -12.38 8.00 -5.50
C GLY A 843 -12.97 7.29 -4.27
N THR A 844 -13.60 8.06 -3.38
CA THR A 844 -14.13 7.60 -2.09
C THR A 844 -14.97 6.32 -2.17
N ALA A 845 -16.02 6.28 -2.99
CA ALA A 845 -16.94 5.12 -3.04
C ALA A 845 -16.29 3.78 -3.44
N GLY A 846 -15.14 3.79 -4.12
CA GLY A 846 -14.35 2.57 -4.38
C GLY A 846 -13.36 2.29 -3.24
N ALA A 847 -12.56 3.30 -2.89
CA ALA A 847 -11.55 3.19 -1.83
C ALA A 847 -12.14 2.91 -0.42
N LEU A 848 -13.44 3.11 -0.21
CA LEU A 848 -14.13 2.72 1.03
C LEU A 848 -14.31 1.20 1.17
N HIS A 849 -14.39 0.45 0.06
CA HIS A 849 -14.66 -0.99 0.07
C HIS A 849 -13.37 -1.80 0.32
N ASP A 850 -12.33 -1.58 -0.49
CA ASP A 850 -11.10 -2.38 -0.49
C ASP A 850 -10.22 -2.20 0.76
N VAL A 851 -10.32 -1.06 1.45
CA VAL A 851 -9.30 -0.62 2.42
C VAL A 851 -9.46 -1.26 3.81
N VAL A 852 -10.68 -1.63 4.19
CA VAL A 852 -10.95 -2.35 5.46
C VAL A 852 -11.96 -3.50 5.29
N GLY A 853 -12.39 -3.81 4.07
CA GLY A 853 -13.27 -4.96 3.79
C GLY A 853 -14.72 -4.78 4.25
N LEU A 854 -15.20 -3.54 4.37
CA LEU A 854 -16.61 -3.26 4.69
C LEU A 854 -17.53 -3.79 3.60
N GLY A 855 -18.68 -4.34 3.98
CA GLY A 855 -19.67 -4.83 3.01
C GLY A 855 -20.24 -3.70 2.14
N THR A 856 -20.69 -3.99 0.92
CA THR A 856 -21.26 -2.97 0.02
C THR A 856 -22.50 -2.29 0.62
N ALA A 857 -23.35 -3.06 1.32
CA ALA A 857 -24.53 -2.55 2.02
C ALA A 857 -24.17 -1.68 3.24
N GLU A 858 -23.11 -2.04 3.95
CA GLU A 858 -22.59 -1.35 5.14
C GLU A 858 -21.87 -0.05 4.75
N THR A 859 -21.05 -0.08 3.70
CA THR A 859 -20.46 1.11 3.07
C THR A 859 -21.54 2.09 2.62
N SER A 860 -22.64 1.58 2.07
CA SER A 860 -23.80 2.40 1.68
C SER A 860 -24.52 3.02 2.88
N ARG A 861 -24.57 2.32 4.02
CA ARG A 861 -25.12 2.84 5.29
C ARG A 861 -24.24 3.93 5.87
N LEU A 862 -22.92 3.70 5.96
CA LEU A 862 -21.92 4.67 6.40
C LEU A 862 -22.00 5.96 5.59
N LEU A 863 -22.11 5.87 4.26
CA LEU A 863 -22.24 7.04 3.39
C LEU A 863 -23.59 7.78 3.54
N ALA A 864 -24.66 7.09 3.93
CA ALA A 864 -25.96 7.72 4.22
C ALA A 864 -25.97 8.41 5.59
N GLU A 865 -25.33 7.80 6.59
CA GLU A 865 -25.19 8.34 7.95
C GLU A 865 -24.15 9.47 8.03
N ARG A 866 -23.08 9.38 7.24
CA ARG A 866 -21.95 10.32 7.21
C ARG A 866 -21.62 10.75 5.76
N PRO A 867 -22.47 11.56 5.08
CA PRO A 867 -22.24 11.98 3.69
C PRO A 867 -20.96 12.79 3.44
N ALA A 868 -20.31 13.28 4.51
CA ALA A 868 -19.04 13.99 4.47
C ALA A 868 -17.80 13.07 4.53
N ALA A 869 -17.97 11.75 4.57
CA ALA A 869 -16.85 10.80 4.68
C ALA A 869 -15.90 10.86 3.48
N GLN A 870 -14.61 11.12 3.75
CA GLN A 870 -13.54 11.14 2.75
C GLN A 870 -12.72 9.84 2.70
N GLY A 871 -13.08 8.84 3.50
CA GLY A 871 -12.46 7.52 3.50
C GLY A 871 -12.85 6.71 4.73
N VAL A 872 -12.39 5.46 4.76
CA VAL A 872 -12.43 4.58 5.93
C VAL A 872 -11.02 4.04 6.11
N TRP A 873 -10.48 4.23 7.30
CA TRP A 873 -9.10 3.86 7.66
C TRP A 873 -9.13 2.82 8.79
N PRO A 874 -8.31 1.76 8.73
CA PRO A 874 -8.26 0.79 9.82
C PRO A 874 -7.67 1.45 11.08
N LEU A 875 -8.20 1.12 12.27
CA LEU A 875 -7.54 1.48 13.52
C LEU A 875 -6.40 0.50 13.83
N THR A 876 -5.30 0.99 14.41
CA THR A 876 -4.22 0.13 14.93
C THR A 876 -4.70 -0.74 16.11
N GLY A 877 -3.96 -1.81 16.42
CA GLY A 877 -4.34 -2.73 17.49
C GLY A 877 -4.42 -2.13 18.90
N VAL A 878 -3.84 -0.93 19.12
CA VAL A 878 -4.03 -0.14 20.35
C VAL A 878 -5.24 0.80 20.23
N GLN A 879 -5.41 1.53 19.12
CA GLN A 879 -6.58 2.37 18.90
C GLN A 879 -7.89 1.57 18.92
N GLN A 880 -7.93 0.35 18.38
CA GLN A 880 -9.11 -0.52 18.47
C GLN A 880 -9.50 -0.79 19.94
N ALA A 881 -8.51 -1.06 20.80
CA ALA A 881 -8.74 -1.26 22.23
C ALA A 881 -9.14 0.04 22.94
N MET A 882 -8.54 1.18 22.56
CA MET A 882 -8.92 2.50 23.09
C MET A 882 -10.37 2.85 22.72
N ALA A 883 -10.78 2.69 21.47
CA ALA A 883 -12.14 2.97 21.02
C ALA A 883 -13.18 2.11 21.75
N VAL A 884 -12.92 0.80 21.89
CA VAL A 884 -13.81 -0.13 22.62
C VAL A 884 -13.90 0.22 24.11
N HIS A 885 -12.80 0.62 24.74
CA HIS A 885 -12.81 1.02 26.14
C HIS A 885 -13.46 2.40 26.34
N ALA A 886 -13.22 3.37 25.45
CA ALA A 886 -13.83 4.71 25.49
C ALA A 886 -15.36 4.63 25.36
N ALA A 887 -15.89 3.87 24.40
CA ALA A 887 -17.32 3.68 24.20
C ALA A 887 -18.02 2.92 25.35
N ALA A 888 -17.26 2.22 26.21
CA ALA A 888 -17.78 1.49 27.37
C ALA A 888 -17.52 2.19 28.73
N ALA A 889 -16.70 3.25 28.77
CA ALA A 889 -16.32 3.93 29.99
C ALA A 889 -17.30 5.07 30.34
N PRO A 890 -17.57 5.32 31.64
CA PRO A 890 -18.41 6.45 32.06
C PRO A 890 -17.69 7.81 31.92
N HIS A 891 -16.36 7.80 31.78
CA HIS A 891 -15.50 8.97 31.64
C HIS A 891 -14.40 8.68 30.61
N ASP A 892 -14.06 9.66 29.78
CA ASP A 892 -12.98 9.56 28.81
C ASP A 892 -11.63 9.43 29.53
N THR A 893 -11.08 8.21 29.51
CA THR A 893 -9.82 7.85 30.18
C THR A 893 -8.60 8.12 29.26
N TYR A 894 -8.82 8.52 28.02
CA TYR A 894 -7.78 8.71 26.99
C TYR A 894 -7.69 10.16 26.52
N LEU A 895 -8.31 11.08 27.26
CA LEU A 895 -8.13 12.52 27.11
C LEU A 895 -6.75 12.91 27.64
N SER A 896 -6.01 13.65 26.81
CA SER A 896 -4.70 14.22 27.10
C SER A 896 -4.75 15.74 26.99
N LEU A 897 -4.15 16.43 27.97
CA LEU A 897 -4.09 17.88 28.08
C LEU A 897 -2.64 18.39 28.03
N ALA A 898 -2.28 19.09 26.97
CA ALA A 898 -1.05 19.89 26.91
C ALA A 898 -1.36 21.37 27.12
N GLY A 899 -0.40 22.15 27.62
CA GLY A 899 -0.50 23.61 27.72
C GLY A 899 0.71 24.29 27.11
N LEU A 900 0.52 25.50 26.58
CA LEU A 900 1.60 26.36 26.09
C LEU A 900 1.40 27.76 26.69
N GLU A 901 2.45 28.36 27.23
CA GLU A 901 2.47 29.82 27.49
C GLU A 901 2.89 30.55 26.22
N LEU A 902 2.24 31.69 25.99
CA LEU A 902 2.39 32.53 24.81
C LEU A 902 2.63 33.97 25.26
N PHE A 903 3.80 34.52 24.96
CA PHE A 903 4.10 35.94 25.15
C PHE A 903 4.11 36.64 23.79
N GLY A 904 3.38 37.75 23.69
CA GLY A 904 3.08 38.45 22.44
C GLY A 904 1.60 38.35 22.01
N PRO A 905 1.18 39.14 21.01
CA PRO A 905 -0.24 39.33 20.67
C PRO A 905 -0.82 38.19 19.82
N VAL A 906 -1.74 37.41 20.38
CA VAL A 906 -2.45 36.32 19.68
C VAL A 906 -3.82 36.77 19.17
N ASP A 907 -3.98 36.92 17.85
CA ASP A 907 -5.30 36.99 17.19
C ASP A 907 -6.00 35.60 17.14
N PRO A 908 -7.18 35.43 17.75
CA PRO A 908 -7.93 34.17 17.70
C PRO A 908 -8.66 33.89 16.36
N ALA A 909 -8.79 34.86 15.46
CA ALA A 909 -9.33 34.59 14.12
C ALA A 909 -8.28 33.86 13.25
N THR A 910 -7.03 34.31 13.31
CA THR A 910 -5.87 33.65 12.70
C THR A 910 -5.60 32.28 13.33
N LEU A 911 -5.75 32.14 14.66
CA LEU A 911 -5.60 30.83 15.33
C LEU A 911 -6.61 29.79 14.81
N ARG A 912 -7.86 30.20 14.54
CA ARG A 912 -8.87 29.31 13.92
C ARG A 912 -8.50 28.90 12.51
N LYS A 913 -7.95 29.82 11.70
CA LYS A 913 -7.44 29.48 10.35
C LYS A 913 -6.29 28.48 10.42
N ALA A 914 -5.36 28.67 11.36
CA ALA A 914 -4.20 27.79 11.54
C ALA A 914 -4.61 26.36 11.94
N VAL A 915 -5.51 26.24 12.92
CA VAL A 915 -6.08 24.95 13.35
C VAL A 915 -6.88 24.26 12.23
N ALA A 916 -7.63 25.02 11.43
CA ALA A 916 -8.35 24.48 10.28
C ALA A 916 -7.41 24.03 9.14
N ALA A 917 -6.30 24.74 8.91
CA ALA A 917 -5.26 24.35 7.96
C ALA A 917 -4.58 23.04 8.38
N LEU A 918 -4.15 22.96 9.64
CA LEU A 918 -3.53 21.77 10.23
C LEU A 918 -4.43 20.53 10.10
N ALA A 919 -5.74 20.66 10.38
CA ALA A 919 -6.70 19.57 10.19
C ALA A 919 -7.03 19.25 8.72
N ALA A 920 -6.78 20.18 7.78
CA ALA A 920 -6.89 19.90 6.34
C ALA A 920 -5.71 19.05 5.85
N VAL A 921 -4.49 19.36 6.31
CA VAL A 921 -3.25 18.61 6.04
C VAL A 921 -3.25 17.23 6.70
N HIS A 922 -3.79 17.13 7.92
CA HIS A 922 -3.80 15.90 8.74
C HIS A 922 -5.23 15.37 8.96
N PRO A 923 -5.79 14.53 8.05
CA PRO A 923 -7.20 14.14 8.12
C PRO A 923 -7.56 13.31 9.36
N GLN A 924 -6.59 12.68 10.02
CA GLN A 924 -6.74 12.05 11.33
C GLN A 924 -7.33 13.02 12.36
N LEU A 925 -6.94 14.30 12.36
CA LEU A 925 -7.44 15.31 13.31
C LEU A 925 -8.94 15.65 13.13
N ARG A 926 -9.55 15.15 12.05
CA ARG A 926 -10.96 15.28 11.68
C ARG A 926 -11.61 13.93 11.40
N SER A 927 -11.08 12.85 11.97
CA SER A 927 -11.69 11.53 11.97
C SER A 927 -12.66 11.34 13.13
N THR A 928 -13.71 10.55 12.87
CA THR A 928 -14.56 9.95 13.91
C THR A 928 -14.50 8.43 13.83
N VAL A 929 -14.80 7.74 14.92
CA VAL A 929 -14.90 6.27 14.97
C VAL A 929 -16.22 5.82 14.34
N TYR A 930 -16.18 4.75 13.56
CA TYR A 930 -17.35 4.03 13.07
C TYR A 930 -17.29 2.56 13.51
N TRP A 931 -18.46 1.97 13.77
CA TRP A 931 -18.62 0.59 14.21
C TRP A 931 -19.27 -0.24 13.09
N PRO A 932 -18.51 -1.10 12.40
CA PRO A 932 -19.07 -2.08 11.47
C PRO A 932 -20.00 -3.07 12.19
N ASP A 933 -21.01 -3.59 11.48
CA ASP A 933 -21.80 -4.73 11.93
C ASP A 933 -20.89 -5.95 12.19
N HIS A 934 -19.85 -6.11 11.35
CA HIS A 934 -18.88 -7.19 11.38
C HIS A 934 -17.45 -6.67 11.17
N GLY A 935 -16.66 -6.54 12.23
CA GLY A 935 -15.24 -6.17 12.09
C GLY A 935 -14.63 -5.58 13.36
N ALA A 936 -13.56 -4.81 13.17
CA ALA A 936 -13.00 -3.92 14.17
C ALA A 936 -13.47 -2.47 13.90
N PRO A 937 -13.52 -1.57 14.91
CA PRO A 937 -13.79 -0.16 14.69
C PRO A 937 -12.79 0.48 13.72
N VAL A 938 -13.28 1.45 12.96
CA VAL A 938 -12.53 2.15 11.90
C VAL A 938 -12.59 3.66 12.10
N PHE A 939 -11.61 4.38 11.55
CA PHE A 939 -11.67 5.84 11.44
C PHE A 939 -12.35 6.28 10.15
N VAL A 940 -13.11 7.36 10.21
CA VAL A 940 -13.78 8.00 9.08
C VAL A 940 -13.43 9.49 9.08
N PRO A 941 -12.44 9.95 8.28
CA PRO A 941 -12.15 11.37 8.11
C PRO A 941 -13.35 12.08 7.49
N LEU A 942 -13.86 13.13 8.14
CA LEU A 942 -14.99 13.90 7.65
C LEU A 942 -14.54 15.23 7.01
N ALA A 943 -15.15 15.59 5.88
CA ALA A 943 -15.00 16.89 5.26
C ALA A 943 -15.66 17.98 6.14
N GLY A 944 -14.95 19.08 6.38
CA GLY A 944 -15.47 20.22 7.13
C GLY A 944 -15.55 20.06 8.66
N LEU A 945 -15.23 18.88 9.22
CA LEU A 945 -15.13 18.69 10.67
C LEU A 945 -13.82 19.32 11.18
N ALA A 946 -13.87 20.60 11.57
CA ALA A 946 -12.70 21.31 12.10
C ALA A 946 -12.60 21.20 13.64
N PRO A 947 -11.38 21.06 14.21
CA PRO A 947 -11.16 21.16 15.65
C PRO A 947 -11.63 22.52 16.22
N GLN A 948 -12.20 22.52 17.42
CA GLN A 948 -12.81 23.72 18.00
C GLN A 948 -11.76 24.61 18.68
N VAL A 949 -11.87 25.94 18.51
CA VAL A 949 -11.02 26.93 19.19
C VAL A 949 -11.87 27.91 20.01
N ALA A 950 -11.86 27.71 21.33
CA ALA A 950 -12.47 28.58 22.32
C ALA A 950 -11.51 29.72 22.75
N VAL A 951 -12.06 30.79 23.34
CA VAL A 951 -11.29 31.92 23.87
C VAL A 951 -11.93 32.40 25.17
N ARG A 952 -11.16 32.40 26.26
CA ARG A 952 -11.55 32.90 27.58
C ARG A 952 -10.69 34.13 27.90
N ARG A 953 -11.30 35.27 28.21
CA ARG A 953 -10.56 36.50 28.56
C ARG A 953 -10.69 36.80 30.03
N SER A 954 -9.56 36.88 30.75
CA SER A 954 -9.52 37.18 32.18
C SER A 954 -8.29 38.04 32.50
N HIS A 955 -8.42 39.35 32.26
CA HIS A 955 -7.28 40.27 32.32
C HIS A 955 -7.01 40.74 33.75
N GLY A 956 -5.73 40.97 34.07
CA GLY A 956 -5.32 41.60 35.33
C GLY A 956 -5.32 40.67 36.56
N LEU A 957 -5.41 39.35 36.35
CA LEU A 957 -5.12 38.36 37.38
C LEU A 957 -3.63 38.39 37.78
N ASP A 958 -3.35 38.11 39.05
CA ASP A 958 -2.02 37.77 39.56
C ASP A 958 -1.60 36.34 39.17
N PRO A 959 -0.32 35.92 39.38
CA PRO A 959 0.16 34.60 38.96
C PRO A 959 -0.60 33.41 39.58
N GLU A 960 -1.00 33.50 40.85
CA GLU A 960 -1.71 32.43 41.55
C GLU A 960 -3.13 32.24 40.98
N ALA A 961 -3.85 33.35 40.76
CA ALA A 961 -5.17 33.32 40.13
C ALA A 961 -5.12 32.89 38.64
N ARG A 962 -4.01 33.14 37.92
CA ARG A 962 -3.81 32.61 36.55
C ARG A 962 -3.64 31.10 36.55
N GLN A 963 -2.81 30.57 37.46
CA GLN A 963 -2.61 29.13 37.61
C GLN A 963 -3.93 28.45 38.00
N GLN A 964 -4.67 28.99 38.98
CA GLN A 964 -5.97 28.46 39.34
C GLN A 964 -6.95 28.45 38.16
N LEU A 965 -7.03 29.53 37.36
CA LEU A 965 -7.91 29.56 36.19
C LEU A 965 -7.46 28.55 35.10
N ALA A 966 -6.16 28.34 34.93
CA ALA A 966 -5.65 27.31 34.02
C ALA A 966 -6.04 25.89 34.49
N GLU A 967 -5.93 25.61 35.78
CA GLU A 967 -6.34 24.35 36.40
C GLU A 967 -7.86 24.14 36.33
N GLU A 968 -8.66 25.20 36.53
CA GLU A 968 -10.11 25.18 36.32
C GLU A 968 -10.49 24.85 34.86
N VAL A 969 -9.84 25.47 33.86
CA VAL A 969 -10.09 25.15 32.44
C VAL A 969 -9.67 23.72 32.09
N ARG A 970 -8.54 23.24 32.63
CA ARG A 970 -8.13 21.83 32.48
C ARG A 970 -9.17 20.88 33.09
N ALA A 971 -9.69 21.19 34.28
CA ALA A 971 -10.74 20.41 34.92
C ALA A 971 -12.07 20.42 34.15
N GLU A 972 -12.49 21.57 33.59
CA GLU A 972 -13.64 21.67 32.68
C GLU A 972 -13.48 20.77 31.45
N HIS A 973 -12.27 20.71 30.87
CA HIS A 973 -11.97 19.84 29.74
C HIS A 973 -12.01 18.35 30.11
N MET A 974 -11.42 17.94 31.24
CA MET A 974 -11.48 16.56 31.74
C MET A 974 -12.92 16.12 32.00
N ALA A 975 -13.71 16.95 32.69
CA ALA A 975 -15.10 16.66 33.03
C ALA A 975 -16.03 16.57 31.80
N ARG A 976 -15.65 17.21 30.69
CA ARG A 976 -16.41 17.20 29.43
C ARG A 976 -16.14 15.96 28.57
N GLY A 977 -14.95 15.35 28.65
CA GLY A 977 -14.56 14.18 27.84
C GLY A 977 -14.63 14.41 26.32
N PHE A 978 -14.50 13.35 25.53
CA PHE A 978 -14.83 13.32 24.10
C PHE A 978 -15.87 12.24 23.77
N ASP A 979 -16.67 12.50 22.73
CA ASP A 979 -17.48 11.49 22.04
C ASP A 979 -16.69 11.04 20.80
N VAL A 980 -16.29 9.77 20.77
CA VAL A 980 -15.45 9.20 19.72
C VAL A 980 -16.16 9.02 18.38
N GLU A 981 -17.49 8.96 18.36
CA GLU A 981 -18.31 8.76 17.16
C GLU A 981 -18.76 10.08 16.54
N ALA A 982 -18.96 11.12 17.36
CA ALA A 982 -19.36 12.45 16.92
C ALA A 982 -18.17 13.37 16.57
N GLY A 983 -17.10 13.36 17.40
CA GLY A 983 -15.96 14.27 17.25
C GLY A 983 -16.29 15.77 17.36
N PRO A 984 -15.35 16.67 16.99
CA PRO A 984 -13.94 16.40 16.68
C PRO A 984 -13.16 16.01 17.95
N LEU A 985 -12.12 15.19 17.79
CA LEU A 985 -11.33 14.64 18.91
C LEU A 985 -10.12 15.53 19.32
N LEU A 986 -10.13 16.78 18.87
CA LEU A 986 -9.17 17.84 19.22
C LEU A 986 -9.93 19.15 19.50
N ARG A 987 -9.58 19.82 20.59
CA ARG A 987 -10.12 21.12 21.03
C ARG A 987 -9.00 21.96 21.61
N LEU A 988 -9.03 23.26 21.33
CA LEU A 988 -8.09 24.23 21.87
C LEU A 988 -8.87 25.33 22.61
N GLU A 989 -8.39 25.76 23.77
CA GLU A 989 -8.91 26.94 24.48
C GLU A 989 -7.77 27.92 24.78
N LEU A 990 -7.89 29.15 24.26
CA LEU A 990 -6.95 30.23 24.51
C LEU A 990 -7.42 31.07 25.71
N VAL A 991 -6.67 31.05 26.80
CA VAL A 991 -6.88 31.89 27.98
C VAL A 991 -6.02 33.14 27.84
N ASP A 992 -6.67 34.27 27.56
CA ASP A 992 -6.07 35.60 27.35
C ASP A 992 -6.05 36.37 28.68
N PHE A 993 -4.85 36.63 29.20
CA PHE A 993 -4.62 37.29 30.49
C PHE A 993 -4.36 38.79 30.38
N GLY A 994 -4.40 39.36 29.16
CA GLY A 994 -3.94 40.73 28.91
C GLY A 994 -2.44 40.90 29.11
N ALA A 995 -1.99 42.00 29.69
CA ALA A 995 -0.57 42.28 29.88
C ALA A 995 0.05 41.48 31.05
N HIS A 996 1.29 41.03 30.87
CA HIS A 996 2.12 40.43 31.90
C HIS A 996 2.54 41.49 32.94
N PRO A 997 2.51 41.22 34.27
CA PRO A 997 2.68 42.27 35.28
C PRO A 997 4.10 42.86 35.33
N GLU A 998 5.10 42.06 34.93
CA GLU A 998 6.53 42.41 35.08
C GLU A 998 7.15 42.89 33.77
N THR A 999 6.79 42.29 32.63
CA THR A 999 7.33 42.65 31.30
C THR A 999 6.43 43.62 30.53
N GLY A 1000 5.13 43.69 30.87
CA GLY A 1000 4.13 44.53 30.18
C GLY A 1000 3.66 44.01 28.82
N GLU A 1001 4.23 42.90 28.34
CA GLU A 1001 3.87 42.27 27.06
C GLU A 1001 2.57 41.48 27.16
N PRO A 1002 1.82 41.27 26.06
CA PRO A 1002 0.63 40.43 26.10
C PRO A 1002 0.99 39.00 26.51
N HIS A 1003 0.20 38.39 27.38
CA HIS A 1003 0.40 37.04 27.88
C HIS A 1003 -0.89 36.23 27.74
N SER A 1004 -0.78 35.01 27.25
CA SER A 1004 -1.89 34.07 27.10
C SER A 1004 -1.41 32.65 27.31
N GLN A 1005 -2.31 31.73 27.65
CA GLN A 1005 -2.04 30.30 27.69
C GLN A 1005 -2.97 29.57 26.72
N LEU A 1006 -2.43 28.67 25.92
CA LEU A 1006 -3.19 27.82 24.99
C LEU A 1006 -3.24 26.40 25.55
N ILE A 1007 -4.43 25.93 25.88
CA ILE A 1007 -4.67 24.57 26.37
C ILE A 1007 -5.13 23.72 25.18
N LEU A 1008 -4.38 22.66 24.87
CA LEU A 1008 -4.68 21.70 23.82
C LEU A 1008 -5.22 20.43 24.47
N ALA A 1009 -6.49 20.13 24.22
CA ALA A 1009 -7.13 18.90 24.65
C ALA A 1009 -7.34 17.99 23.45
N ASN A 1010 -6.81 16.77 23.52
CA ASN A 1010 -6.92 15.75 22.48
C ASN A 1010 -7.33 14.41 23.09
N HIS A 1011 -7.83 13.49 22.28
CA HIS A 1011 -7.96 12.08 22.66
C HIS A 1011 -6.83 11.28 21.99
N HIS A 1012 -6.16 10.39 22.74
CA HIS A 1012 -5.07 9.52 22.22
C HIS A 1012 -5.44 8.59 21.05
N LEU A 1013 -6.70 8.55 20.61
CA LEU A 1013 -7.04 7.96 19.31
C LEU A 1013 -6.36 8.74 18.17
N LEU A 1014 -6.16 10.04 18.32
CA LEU A 1014 -5.51 10.90 17.32
C LEU A 1014 -3.99 10.95 17.44
N LEU A 1015 -3.46 11.10 18.66
CA LEU A 1015 -2.10 11.59 18.92
C LEU A 1015 -1.39 10.83 20.05
N ASP A 1016 -0.09 10.59 19.84
CA ASP A 1016 0.87 10.31 20.90
C ASP A 1016 1.66 11.55 21.34
N GLY A 1017 2.31 11.47 22.50
CA GLY A 1017 3.15 12.56 23.04
C GLY A 1017 4.31 12.98 22.11
N TRP A 1018 4.83 12.05 21.30
CA TRP A 1018 5.83 12.34 20.26
C TRP A 1018 5.28 13.26 19.16
N SER A 1019 3.97 13.24 18.90
CA SER A 1019 3.32 14.11 17.92
C SER A 1019 3.05 15.52 18.44
N ILE A 1020 3.13 15.78 19.75
CA ILE A 1020 2.77 17.08 20.31
C ILE A 1020 3.76 18.19 19.89
N PRO A 1021 5.10 18.02 19.94
CA PRO A 1021 6.02 19.03 19.41
C PRO A 1021 5.81 19.39 17.93
N PRO A 1022 5.82 18.45 16.95
CA PRO A 1022 5.63 18.81 15.54
C PRO A 1022 4.23 19.39 15.25
N LEU A 1023 3.18 18.92 15.93
CA LEU A 1023 1.83 19.50 15.84
C LEU A 1023 1.83 20.99 16.26
N VAL A 1024 2.58 21.34 17.31
CA VAL A 1024 2.69 22.72 17.80
C VAL A 1024 3.54 23.58 16.85
N ASP A 1025 4.64 23.05 16.33
CA ASP A 1025 5.48 23.76 15.36
C ASP A 1025 4.70 24.04 14.05
N GLU A 1026 4.05 23.03 13.47
CA GLU A 1026 3.25 23.19 12.24
C GLU A 1026 2.02 24.11 12.46
N LEU A 1027 1.39 24.05 13.64
CA LEU A 1027 0.31 24.98 14.03
C LEU A 1027 0.79 26.44 13.99
N PHE A 1028 1.97 26.74 14.53
CA PHE A 1028 2.50 28.10 14.53
C PHE A 1028 3.12 28.52 13.19
N GLU A 1029 3.58 27.59 12.34
CA GLU A 1029 3.85 27.89 10.92
C GLU A 1029 2.58 28.31 10.18
N HIS A 1030 1.48 27.56 10.32
CA HIS A 1030 0.21 27.94 9.71
C HIS A 1030 -0.33 29.26 10.28
N TYR A 1031 -0.10 29.53 11.57
CA TYR A 1031 -0.40 30.82 12.19
C TYR A 1031 0.39 31.96 11.53
N ALA A 1032 1.70 31.80 11.36
CA ALA A 1032 2.58 32.77 10.72
C ALA A 1032 2.14 33.08 9.28
N ARG A 1033 1.87 32.03 8.48
CA ARG A 1033 1.39 32.16 7.09
C ARG A 1033 0.05 32.90 7.02
N ALA A 1034 -0.91 32.54 7.88
CA ALA A 1034 -2.23 33.16 7.93
C ALA A 1034 -2.21 34.62 8.45
N ALA A 1035 -1.30 34.95 9.39
CA ALA A 1035 -1.07 36.32 9.86
C ALA A 1035 -0.44 37.21 8.77
N GLY A 1036 0.47 36.64 7.96
CA GLY A 1036 1.06 37.30 6.79
C GLY A 1036 0.11 37.49 5.60
N GLY A 1037 -1.13 36.99 5.69
CA GLY A 1037 -2.12 37.10 4.62
C GLY A 1037 -1.90 36.16 3.43
N ALA A 1038 -1.03 35.16 3.57
CA ALA A 1038 -0.88 34.10 2.57
C ALA A 1038 -2.11 33.19 2.54
N GLU A 1039 -2.36 32.56 1.38
CA GLU A 1039 -3.41 31.54 1.28
C GLU A 1039 -3.05 30.29 2.10
N VAL A 1040 -4.09 29.63 2.62
CA VAL A 1040 -3.93 28.34 3.30
C VAL A 1040 -3.58 27.27 2.25
N PRO A 1041 -2.54 26.44 2.47
CA PRO A 1041 -2.23 25.33 1.56
C PRO A 1041 -3.44 24.43 1.36
N GLN A 1042 -3.78 24.14 0.09
CA GLN A 1042 -4.71 23.05 -0.21
C GLN A 1042 -4.03 21.71 0.13
N PRO A 1043 -4.78 20.65 0.47
CA PRO A 1043 -4.20 19.35 0.80
C PRO A 1043 -3.51 18.73 -0.43
N VAL A 1044 -2.18 18.80 -0.46
CA VAL A 1044 -1.34 18.24 -1.53
C VAL A 1044 -1.06 16.74 -1.32
N ALA A 1045 -1.24 16.25 -0.09
CA ALA A 1045 -0.98 14.86 0.29
C ALA A 1045 -1.99 13.88 -0.37
N PRO A 1046 -1.55 12.93 -1.21
CA PRO A 1046 -2.42 11.87 -1.73
C PRO A 1046 -2.94 10.96 -0.60
N ALA A 1047 -4.11 10.35 -0.78
CA ALA A 1047 -4.58 9.32 0.14
C ALA A 1047 -3.58 8.14 0.18
N GLY A 1048 -3.16 7.71 1.37
CA GLY A 1048 -2.09 6.74 1.53
C GLY A 1048 -0.67 7.32 1.61
N SER A 1049 -0.52 8.62 1.90
CA SER A 1049 0.79 9.28 2.16
C SER A 1049 0.97 9.79 3.60
N GLY A 1050 -0.08 9.79 4.43
CA GLY A 1050 -0.03 10.28 5.81
C GLY A 1050 -0.19 9.17 6.85
N TYR A 1051 -0.81 9.50 7.99
CA TYR A 1051 -1.10 8.53 9.06
C TYR A 1051 -1.89 7.29 8.57
N ASP A 1052 -2.70 7.46 7.52
CA ASP A 1052 -3.45 6.35 6.92
C ASP A 1052 -2.56 5.35 6.19
N ALA A 1053 -1.41 5.77 5.65
CA ALA A 1053 -0.40 4.88 5.08
C ALA A 1053 0.13 3.92 6.15
N PHE A 1054 0.52 4.46 7.31
CA PHE A 1054 0.96 3.68 8.47
C PHE A 1054 -0.13 2.70 8.93
N ALA A 1055 -1.35 3.18 9.15
CA ALA A 1055 -2.46 2.35 9.61
C ALA A 1055 -2.80 1.20 8.63
N ARG A 1056 -2.87 1.49 7.32
CA ARG A 1056 -3.05 0.47 6.26
C ARG A 1056 -1.88 -0.52 6.23
N SER A 1057 -0.64 -0.06 6.38
CA SER A 1057 0.55 -0.91 6.39
C SER A 1057 0.56 -1.92 7.54
N LEU A 1058 -0.12 -1.61 8.66
CA LEU A 1058 -0.26 -2.52 9.81
C LEU A 1058 -1.43 -3.50 9.66
N ALA A 1059 -2.50 -3.08 8.97
CA ALA A 1059 -3.63 -3.94 8.62
C ALA A 1059 -3.27 -4.98 7.54
N ALA A 1060 -2.40 -4.62 6.59
CA ALA A 1060 -1.94 -5.50 5.51
C ALA A 1060 -0.84 -6.51 5.92
N ARG A 1061 -0.26 -6.39 7.13
CA ARG A 1061 0.76 -7.33 7.64
C ARG A 1061 0.10 -8.61 8.16
N ASP A 1062 0.69 -9.77 7.88
CA ASP A 1062 0.19 -11.05 8.40
C ASP A 1062 0.14 -11.06 9.94
N ASP A 1063 -1.03 -11.42 10.47
CA ASP A 1063 -1.27 -11.61 11.90
C ASP A 1063 -0.61 -12.91 12.40
N GLN A 1064 -0.52 -13.96 11.57
CA GLN A 1064 -0.03 -15.28 12.00
C GLN A 1064 1.47 -15.28 12.28
N ALA A 1065 2.28 -14.65 11.43
CA ALA A 1065 3.71 -14.46 11.65
C ALA A 1065 4.00 -13.69 12.94
N ARG A 1066 3.28 -12.58 13.17
CA ARG A 1066 3.38 -11.80 14.41
C ARG A 1066 2.99 -12.64 15.62
N VAL A 1067 1.87 -13.37 15.57
CA VAL A 1067 1.43 -14.31 16.61
C VAL A 1067 2.47 -15.42 16.88
N ALA A 1068 3.16 -15.92 15.85
CA ALA A 1068 4.23 -16.91 16.01
C ALA A 1068 5.46 -16.33 16.73
N GLU A 1069 5.87 -15.11 16.40
CA GLU A 1069 6.97 -14.42 17.08
C GLU A 1069 6.59 -14.09 18.54
N TRP A 1070 5.37 -13.61 18.80
CA TRP A 1070 4.88 -13.42 20.18
C TRP A 1070 4.89 -14.71 21.01
N ARG A 1071 4.50 -15.85 20.42
CA ARG A 1071 4.61 -17.17 21.06
C ARG A 1071 6.05 -17.57 21.35
N ARG A 1072 7.01 -17.15 20.51
CA ARG A 1072 8.45 -17.42 20.70
C ARG A 1072 9.05 -16.53 21.79
N VAL A 1073 8.71 -15.24 21.82
CA VAL A 1073 9.26 -14.26 22.77
C VAL A 1073 8.71 -14.46 24.19
N LEU A 1074 7.43 -14.85 24.32
CA LEU A 1074 6.79 -15.07 25.62
C LEU A 1074 6.80 -16.54 26.10
N ALA A 1075 7.54 -17.43 25.41
CA ALA A 1075 7.71 -18.82 25.84
C ALA A 1075 8.50 -18.94 27.17
N PRO A 1076 8.14 -19.88 28.07
CA PRO A 1076 8.85 -20.13 29.33
C PRO A 1076 10.07 -21.05 29.22
#